data_AF-A0AAN6RAA5-F1
#
_entry.id   AF-A0AAN6RAA5-F1
#
_cell.length_a   1.000
_cell.length_b   1.000
_cell.length_c   1.000
_cell.angle_alpha   90.00
_cell.angle_beta   90.00
_cell.angle_gamma   90.00
#
_symmetry.space_group_name_H-M   'P 1'
#
loop_
_entity.id
_entity.type
_entity.pdbx_description
1 polymer ?
#
loop_
_entity_poly.entity_id
_entity_poly.type
_entity_poly.pdbx_seq_one_letter_code
_entity_poly.pdbx_strand_id
1 'polypeptide(L)'
;MQDAQRPIVAKHVSFALYYASVDAFAGILADLPIKFASTMSAIFRTLGAATKAITQALAFAGVMVLAIVIYTGFTIQRSYMHPWFEWISWINPVAYAFEAILVNEVHGQRYRCADVVPPYGQGKHFQCPVAGAVPGEAYVSGDSWVESQYGYSYSHLWRNLGFIFAFLGFFYALYLIATELNAESASSAEYLVFRRGHVPKYMLEQQDEENSARTDREDATAAAVAVSSDVAGSHEDTTTALPPQTDIFTWRNVVYDITIKGEPRRLLDHVSGWVKPGTLTALMGVSGAGKTTLLDALAQRISIGVITGDMLVNGKPLDMSFQRKTGYVQQQDLHLSTTTVREALRFSAMLRQPKTVSKAEKYEFVEDVIKMLNMEDFSEAVVGSPGEGLNVEQRKLLTIGVELAAKPQLLLFLDEPTSGLDSQSSWAIVSFLRKLANNGQAVLSTIHQPSAILFQEFDRLLFLAKGGKTVYFGDIGNNSETLLKYFEDNGATPCGAEENPAEYILNLVGAGASGKSEKDWPALWNASQEYRDVQAELDRMHADKAEEPKSDSGQQQPSTGEFAMPMWSQIYHVTYRVFQQYWRTPRYIWGKILLGTMSALFIGFSFYKQNSSSSGLQNTLFSIFMLTTIFTSLVQQIMPHFVTQRSLFEVRERPCRAYSWKAFLLANIIVEIPYQIFLGVIVWASLYFPVFGRHQSSERQGIWLIYCVQFFIFASTFAHMVIAGLPDAETAGNVATTLFSLILIFNGVMQTPRALPGFWVFMWRVSPLTYTVGGLAATGLSGREVRCAENEFAIFDPPPGTNCGEYLAKYIEAGAPGRLYNPDATTGCHYCPIRNADQFLSSSEIFWSQRWCNFGLGWAYIGFNVFAAVMLYYMVRVRSSRGKPSRLASVMKHYLGRFGVWVRSLFAMRIQKTPQDKVHLNEKII
;
A
#
# COMPACT_ATOMS: atom_id res chain seq x y z
N MET A 1 37.04 -6.30 4.76
CA MET A 1 36.88 -5.06 5.54
C MET A 1 35.43 -4.98 5.98
N GLN A 2 35.20 -5.56 7.16
CA GLN A 2 34.06 -5.28 8.02
C GLN A 2 34.17 -3.82 8.48
N ASP A 3 33.05 -3.17 8.76
CA ASP A 3 32.78 -2.77 10.15
C ASP A 3 31.30 -2.45 10.40
N ALA A 4 30.77 -3.18 11.39
CA ALA A 4 29.75 -2.80 12.38
C ALA A 4 28.45 -2.07 11.93
N GLN A 5 27.39 -2.85 11.68
CA GLN A 5 26.03 -2.44 12.07
C GLN A 5 25.69 -3.05 13.44
N ARG A 6 26.18 -2.39 14.49
CA ARG A 6 25.56 -2.42 15.83
C ARG A 6 24.33 -1.50 15.81
N PRO A 7 23.33 -1.67 16.69
CA PRO A 7 22.10 -0.89 16.67
C PRO A 7 22.39 0.58 17.02
N ILE A 8 22.48 1.42 15.99
CA ILE A 8 22.59 2.89 16.13
C ILE A 8 21.23 3.52 16.51
N VAL A 9 20.14 2.75 16.53
CA VAL A 9 18.80 3.30 16.85
C VAL A 9 18.62 3.62 18.34
N ALA A 10 19.38 2.99 19.25
CA ALA A 10 19.29 3.29 20.69
C ALA A 10 20.30 4.37 21.18
N LYS A 11 21.34 4.67 20.40
CA LYS A 11 22.43 5.58 20.82
C LYS A 11 22.33 7.00 20.27
N HIS A 12 21.34 7.31 19.44
CA HIS A 12 21.07 8.69 18.98
C HIS A 12 20.21 9.51 19.94
N VAL A 13 19.66 8.90 21.00
CA VAL A 13 18.94 9.65 22.05
C VAL A 13 19.92 10.44 22.94
N SER A 14 21.22 10.09 22.97
CA SER A 14 22.19 10.73 23.88
C SER A 14 23.04 11.87 23.27
N PHE A 15 22.88 12.21 21.98
CA PHE A 15 23.47 13.44 21.42
C PHE A 15 22.38 14.52 21.31
N ALA A 16 22.18 15.20 22.43
CA ALA A 16 21.17 16.24 22.69
C ALA A 16 21.37 17.58 21.94
N LEU A 17 21.65 17.53 20.64
CA LEU A 17 21.65 18.71 19.75
C LEU A 17 21.08 18.44 18.34
N TYR A 18 20.55 17.23 18.09
CA TYR A 18 19.89 16.92 16.82
C TYR A 18 18.41 17.33 16.88
N TYR A 19 18.14 18.63 16.71
CA TYR A 19 16.77 19.11 16.62
C TYR A 19 16.16 18.74 15.27
N ALA A 20 14.94 18.21 15.28
CA ALA A 20 14.19 17.90 14.06
C ALA A 20 14.02 19.13 13.15
N SER A 21 14.00 20.34 13.73
CA SER A 21 14.02 21.60 12.99
C SER A 21 15.31 21.84 12.19
N VAL A 22 16.46 21.31 12.61
CA VAL A 22 17.75 21.47 11.90
C VAL A 22 17.79 20.60 10.64
N ASP A 23 17.28 19.37 10.71
CA ASP A 23 17.12 18.50 9.53
C ASP A 23 16.09 19.07 8.54
N ALA A 24 14.98 19.59 9.06
CA ALA A 24 13.97 20.30 8.27
C ALA A 24 14.56 21.53 7.56
N PHE A 25 15.39 22.32 8.26
CA PHE A 25 16.06 23.51 7.72
C PHE A 25 17.11 23.17 6.65
N ALA A 26 17.92 22.12 6.87
CA ALA A 26 18.89 21.63 5.89
C ALA A 26 18.19 21.16 4.59
N GLY A 27 17.06 20.47 4.71
CA GLY A 27 16.23 20.07 3.56
C GLY A 27 15.56 21.24 2.83
N ILE A 28 15.31 22.38 3.52
CA ILE A 28 14.80 23.60 2.89
C ILE A 28 15.90 24.28 2.05
N LEU A 29 17.12 24.37 2.58
CA LEU A 29 18.26 25.01 1.92
C LEU A 29 18.73 24.26 0.66
N ALA A 30 18.72 22.92 0.69
CA ALA A 30 19.17 22.10 -0.44
C ALA A 30 18.25 22.20 -1.69
N ASP A 31 16.97 22.52 -1.49
CA ASP A 31 15.95 22.53 -2.57
C ASP A 31 15.62 23.95 -3.10
N LEU A 32 16.21 25.00 -2.53
CA LEU A 32 15.84 26.40 -2.76
C LEU A 32 15.77 26.83 -4.25
N PRO A 33 16.68 26.40 -5.15
CA PRO A 33 16.67 26.84 -6.55
C PRO A 33 15.53 26.25 -7.41
N ILE A 34 14.96 25.10 -7.04
CA ILE A 34 13.88 24.41 -7.79
C ILE A 34 12.50 25.00 -7.46
N LYS A 35 12.43 25.89 -6.47
CA LYS A 35 11.26 26.07 -5.61
C LYS A 35 10.60 27.45 -5.71
N PHE A 36 10.38 27.96 -6.91
CA PHE A 36 9.29 28.94 -7.13
C PHE A 36 7.89 28.28 -6.94
N ALA A 37 7.84 26.94 -6.98
CA ALA A 37 6.70 26.09 -6.62
C ALA A 37 6.60 25.73 -5.11
N SER A 38 7.37 26.39 -4.24
CA SER A 38 7.56 25.97 -2.83
C SER A 38 6.40 26.25 -1.88
N THR A 39 5.58 27.28 -2.12
CA THR A 39 4.50 27.62 -1.16
C THR A 39 3.52 26.46 -1.02
N MET A 40 3.18 25.77 -2.12
CA MET A 40 2.36 24.55 -2.06
C MET A 40 3.05 23.43 -1.31
N SER A 41 4.34 23.19 -1.56
CA SER A 41 5.09 22.18 -0.82
C SER A 41 5.16 22.47 0.67
N ALA A 42 5.29 23.75 1.07
CA ALA A 42 5.30 24.16 2.47
C ALA A 42 3.95 23.86 3.12
N ILE A 43 2.83 24.21 2.48
CA ILE A 43 1.48 23.91 2.98
C ILE A 43 1.28 22.40 3.23
N PHE A 44 1.63 21.54 2.27
CA PHE A 44 1.47 20.09 2.44
C PHE A 44 2.42 19.51 3.51
N ARG A 45 3.65 20.05 3.63
CA ARG A 45 4.59 19.66 4.69
C ARG A 45 4.07 20.06 6.07
N THR A 46 3.51 21.26 6.21
CA THR A 46 2.87 21.71 7.45
C THR A 46 1.69 20.80 7.82
N LEU A 47 0.83 20.46 6.85
CA LEU A 47 -0.29 19.55 7.09
C LEU A 47 0.19 18.16 7.54
N GLY A 48 1.23 17.63 6.87
CA GLY A 48 1.86 16.37 7.28
C GLY A 48 2.38 16.44 8.71
N ALA A 49 3.16 17.48 9.03
CA ALA A 49 3.73 17.71 10.36
C ALA A 49 2.66 17.90 11.45
N ALA A 50 1.50 18.46 11.12
CA ALA A 50 0.40 18.68 12.06
C ALA A 50 -0.44 17.43 12.37
N THR A 51 -0.28 16.34 11.62
CA THR A 51 -1.12 15.13 11.74
C THR A 51 -0.33 13.93 12.26
N LYS A 52 -0.99 13.09 13.07
CA LYS A 52 -0.39 11.87 13.64
C LYS A 52 -0.59 10.61 12.78
N ALA A 53 -1.41 10.69 11.72
CA ALA A 53 -1.76 9.54 10.88
C ALA A 53 -1.83 9.89 9.39
N ILE A 54 -1.25 9.03 8.55
CA ILE A 54 -1.19 9.20 7.08
C ILE A 54 -2.59 9.29 6.46
N THR A 55 -3.54 8.46 6.90
CA THR A 55 -4.91 8.45 6.36
C THR A 55 -5.66 9.75 6.66
N GLN A 56 -5.42 10.37 7.81
CA GLN A 56 -5.98 11.68 8.15
C GLN A 56 -5.34 12.78 7.30
N ALA A 57 -4.01 12.78 7.19
CA ALA A 57 -3.27 13.72 6.35
C ALA A 57 -3.78 13.73 4.90
N LEU A 58 -3.94 12.53 4.30
CA LEU A 58 -4.44 12.38 2.94
C LEU A 58 -5.89 12.83 2.76
N ALA A 59 -6.75 12.63 3.78
CA ALA A 59 -8.13 13.10 3.73
C ALA A 59 -8.20 14.64 3.71
N PHE A 60 -7.47 15.31 4.62
CA PHE A 60 -7.42 16.77 4.64
C PHE A 60 -6.71 17.36 3.43
N ALA A 61 -5.63 16.71 2.96
CA ALA A 61 -4.89 17.16 1.79
C ALA A 61 -5.79 17.18 0.54
N GLY A 62 -6.64 16.16 0.35
CA GLY A 62 -7.57 16.12 -0.78
C GLY A 62 -8.59 17.26 -0.77
N VAL A 63 -9.18 17.58 0.38
CA VAL A 63 -10.11 18.71 0.53
C VAL A 63 -9.38 20.05 0.32
N MET A 64 -8.16 20.18 0.84
CA MET A 64 -7.35 21.39 0.67
C MET A 64 -6.93 21.62 -0.78
N VAL A 65 -6.56 20.57 -1.53
CA VAL A 65 -6.30 20.66 -2.98
C VAL A 65 -7.53 21.19 -3.71
N LEU A 66 -8.72 20.69 -3.39
CA LEU A 66 -9.97 21.18 -3.96
C LEU A 66 -10.20 22.66 -3.66
N ALA A 67 -10.00 23.09 -2.40
CA ALA A 67 -10.12 24.49 -2.01
C ALA A 67 -9.17 25.39 -2.79
N ILE A 68 -7.91 24.97 -2.93
CA ILE A 68 -6.89 25.69 -3.69
C ILE A 68 -7.30 25.79 -5.17
N VAL A 69 -7.68 24.69 -5.81
CA VAL A 69 -7.98 24.65 -7.26
C VAL A 69 -9.29 25.39 -7.60
N ILE A 70 -10.34 25.22 -6.80
CA ILE A 70 -11.64 25.86 -7.05
C ILE A 70 -11.53 27.38 -6.92
N TYR A 71 -10.87 27.86 -5.86
CA TYR A 71 -10.73 29.29 -5.54
C TYR A 71 -9.44 29.92 -6.08
N THR A 72 -8.84 29.34 -7.13
CA THR A 72 -7.74 29.99 -7.87
C THR A 72 -8.23 31.11 -8.78
N GLY A 73 -9.51 31.10 -9.17
CA GLY A 73 -10.12 32.09 -10.08
C GLY A 73 -10.35 31.59 -11.51
N PHE A 74 -9.74 30.46 -11.89
CA PHE A 74 -9.98 29.78 -13.18
C PHE A 74 -11.29 28.97 -13.17
N THR A 75 -11.47 28.13 -12.14
CA THR A 75 -12.61 27.21 -12.04
C THR A 75 -13.92 27.93 -11.72
N ILE A 76 -13.86 28.86 -10.75
CA ILE A 76 -14.93 29.81 -10.44
C ILE A 76 -14.29 31.19 -10.49
N GLN A 77 -14.82 32.05 -11.36
CA GLN A 77 -14.40 33.44 -11.44
C GLN A 77 -14.81 34.20 -10.16
N ARG A 78 -14.01 35.19 -9.74
CA ARG A 78 -14.25 35.93 -8.47
C ARG A 78 -15.65 36.52 -8.37
N SER A 79 -16.19 37.06 -9.46
CA SER A 79 -17.54 37.64 -9.53
C SER A 79 -18.68 36.63 -9.30
N TYR A 80 -18.40 35.34 -9.48
CA TYR A 80 -19.35 34.24 -9.29
C TYR A 80 -19.11 33.46 -7.99
N MET A 81 -18.12 33.84 -7.18
CA MET A 81 -17.89 33.22 -5.89
C MET A 81 -18.98 33.64 -4.91
N HIS A 82 -19.50 32.67 -4.15
CA HIS A 82 -20.46 32.98 -3.10
C HIS A 82 -19.76 33.60 -1.88
N PRO A 83 -20.40 34.56 -1.17
CA PRO A 83 -19.75 35.31 -0.08
C PRO A 83 -19.20 34.43 1.07
N TRP A 84 -19.79 33.27 1.32
CA TRP A 84 -19.38 32.39 2.43
C TRP A 84 -18.02 31.70 2.22
N PHE A 85 -17.56 31.53 0.98
CA PHE A 85 -16.26 30.91 0.67
C PHE A 85 -15.33 31.81 -0.15
N GLU A 86 -15.76 33.02 -0.51
CA GLU A 86 -14.95 33.99 -1.24
C GLU A 86 -13.59 34.26 -0.56
N TRP A 87 -13.55 34.32 0.77
CA TRP A 87 -12.34 34.52 1.57
C TRP A 87 -11.22 33.49 1.28
N ILE A 88 -11.56 32.28 0.80
CA ILE A 88 -10.57 31.25 0.45
C ILE A 88 -9.66 31.74 -0.68
N SER A 89 -10.19 32.52 -1.64
CA SER A 89 -9.37 33.10 -2.71
C SER A 89 -8.32 34.08 -2.19
N TRP A 90 -8.54 34.70 -1.03
CA TRP A 90 -7.65 35.71 -0.46
C TRP A 90 -6.49 35.09 0.34
N ILE A 91 -6.70 33.91 0.93
CA ILE A 91 -5.66 33.15 1.64
C ILE A 91 -4.97 32.11 0.74
N ASN A 92 -5.36 32.02 -0.54
CA ASN A 92 -4.82 31.06 -1.49
C ASN A 92 -3.66 31.67 -2.31
N PRO A 93 -2.40 31.24 -2.08
CA PRO A 93 -1.26 31.79 -2.83
C PRO A 93 -1.32 31.44 -4.34
N VAL A 94 -2.04 30.39 -4.74
CA VAL A 94 -2.19 30.03 -6.17
C VAL A 94 -3.07 31.03 -6.91
N ALA A 95 -4.06 31.64 -6.24
CA ALA A 95 -4.91 32.66 -6.86
C ALA A 95 -4.09 33.89 -7.31
N TYR A 96 -3.15 34.34 -6.45
CA TYR A 96 -2.27 35.46 -6.79
C TYR A 96 -1.26 35.10 -7.89
N ALA A 97 -0.74 33.86 -7.87
CA ALA A 97 0.13 33.37 -8.93
C ALA A 97 -0.59 33.27 -10.28
N PHE A 98 -1.83 32.78 -10.28
CA PHE A 98 -2.66 32.68 -11.48
C PHE A 98 -2.97 34.06 -12.06
N GLU A 99 -3.41 35.01 -11.23
CA GLU A 99 -3.64 36.40 -11.66
C GLU A 99 -2.37 37.02 -12.26
N ALA A 100 -1.22 36.88 -11.58
CA ALA A 100 0.06 37.42 -12.04
C ALA A 100 0.50 36.85 -13.40
N ILE A 101 0.40 35.53 -13.59
CA ILE A 101 0.75 34.87 -14.85
C ILE A 101 -0.22 35.28 -15.97
N LEU A 102 -1.52 35.30 -15.69
CA LEU A 102 -2.54 35.62 -16.67
C LEU A 102 -2.41 37.05 -17.17
N VAL A 103 -2.31 38.05 -16.27
CA VAL A 103 -2.17 39.45 -16.69
C VAL A 103 -0.85 39.69 -17.42
N ASN A 104 0.23 39.01 -17.05
CA ASN A 104 1.53 39.16 -17.73
C ASN A 104 1.50 38.62 -19.17
N GLU A 105 0.80 37.50 -19.41
CA GLU A 105 0.73 36.87 -20.74
C GLU A 105 -0.13 37.67 -21.72
N VAL A 106 -1.25 38.23 -21.25
CA VAL A 106 -2.21 38.92 -22.13
C VAL A 106 -1.92 40.42 -22.30
N HIS A 107 -1.05 41.00 -21.48
CA HIS A 107 -0.80 42.44 -21.47
C HIS A 107 -0.26 42.92 -22.82
N GLY A 108 -0.88 43.94 -23.40
CA GLY A 108 -0.47 44.50 -24.69
C GLY A 108 -0.72 43.58 -25.91
N GLN A 109 -1.36 42.41 -25.73
CA GLN A 109 -1.70 41.51 -26.83
C GLN A 109 -3.06 41.85 -27.44
N ARG A 110 -3.18 41.67 -28.76
CA ARG A 110 -4.44 41.85 -29.52
C ARG A 110 -4.81 40.57 -30.23
N TYR A 111 -5.97 40.01 -29.88
CA TYR A 111 -6.47 38.76 -30.43
C TYR A 111 -7.48 39.02 -31.53
N ARG A 112 -7.29 38.45 -32.72
CA ARG A 112 -8.26 38.55 -33.81
C ARG A 112 -9.50 37.73 -33.47
N CYS A 113 -10.69 38.28 -33.70
CA CYS A 113 -11.94 37.57 -33.44
C CYS A 113 -12.09 36.37 -34.38
N ALA A 114 -12.46 35.21 -33.81
CA ALA A 114 -12.75 34.00 -34.57
C ALA A 114 -14.06 34.14 -35.36
N ASP A 115 -15.08 34.70 -34.71
CA ASP A 115 -16.39 34.99 -35.28
C ASP A 115 -16.79 36.44 -34.97
N VAL A 116 -17.54 37.07 -35.86
CA VAL A 116 -18.14 38.40 -35.67
C VAL A 116 -19.64 38.32 -35.91
N VAL A 117 -20.41 39.06 -35.10
CA VAL A 117 -21.87 39.02 -35.16
C VAL A 117 -22.42 40.39 -35.54
N PRO A 118 -23.23 40.50 -36.63
CA PRO A 118 -23.38 39.52 -37.71
C PRO A 118 -22.13 39.47 -38.62
N PRO A 119 -21.88 38.36 -39.35
CA PRO A 119 -20.68 38.18 -40.19
C PRO A 119 -20.57 39.17 -41.36
N TYR A 120 -21.68 39.80 -41.74
CA TYR A 120 -21.76 40.81 -42.80
C TYR A 120 -21.72 42.26 -42.30
N GLY A 121 -21.63 42.48 -40.98
CA GLY A 121 -21.62 43.83 -40.44
C GLY A 121 -20.34 44.60 -40.79
N GLN A 122 -20.47 45.90 -40.99
CA GLN A 122 -19.36 46.82 -41.31
C GLN A 122 -19.39 48.04 -40.38
N GLY A 123 -18.26 48.71 -40.19
CA GLY A 123 -18.17 49.86 -39.29
C GLY A 123 -18.54 49.46 -37.86
N LYS A 124 -19.47 50.16 -37.22
CA LYS A 124 -19.94 49.87 -35.85
C LYS A 124 -21.08 48.84 -35.77
N HIS A 125 -21.45 48.24 -36.91
CA HIS A 125 -22.62 47.35 -37.03
C HIS A 125 -22.30 45.87 -36.79
N PHE A 126 -21.18 45.58 -36.13
CA PHE A 126 -20.80 44.25 -35.68
C PHE A 126 -19.99 44.32 -34.39
N GLN A 127 -19.97 43.22 -33.63
CA GLN A 127 -19.06 43.03 -32.51
C GLN A 127 -18.68 41.54 -32.41
N CYS A 128 -17.53 41.27 -31.81
CA CYS A 128 -17.12 39.92 -31.44
C CYS A 128 -17.92 39.44 -30.22
N PRO A 129 -18.44 38.20 -30.21
CA PRO A 129 -19.20 37.65 -29.09
C PRO A 129 -18.27 37.18 -27.96
N VAL A 130 -17.41 38.07 -27.47
CA VAL A 130 -16.41 37.81 -26.42
C VAL A 130 -16.38 38.99 -25.45
N ALA A 131 -16.28 38.72 -24.15
CA ALA A 131 -16.19 39.75 -23.13
C ALA A 131 -15.02 40.72 -23.38
N GLY A 132 -15.24 42.02 -23.19
CA GLY A 132 -14.23 43.06 -23.43
C GLY A 132 -14.01 43.43 -24.91
N ALA A 133 -14.80 42.89 -25.85
CA ALA A 133 -14.79 43.32 -27.25
C ALA A 133 -15.41 44.72 -27.43
N VAL A 134 -14.92 45.50 -28.38
CA VAL A 134 -15.44 46.84 -28.69
C VAL A 134 -16.21 46.80 -30.02
N PRO A 135 -17.38 47.47 -30.15
CA PRO A 135 -18.15 47.49 -31.40
C PRO A 135 -17.34 48.06 -32.56
N GLY A 136 -17.32 47.33 -33.68
CA GLY A 136 -16.61 47.68 -34.90
C GLY A 136 -15.11 47.36 -34.94
N GLU A 137 -14.55 46.76 -33.90
CA GLU A 137 -13.18 46.24 -33.90
C GLU A 137 -13.14 44.75 -34.24
N ALA A 138 -12.26 44.34 -35.15
CA ALA A 138 -12.03 42.94 -35.49
C ALA A 138 -11.02 42.23 -34.56
N TYR A 139 -10.60 42.93 -33.50
CA TYR A 139 -9.63 42.47 -32.51
C TYR A 139 -10.16 42.76 -31.10
N VAL A 140 -9.76 41.94 -30.14
CA VAL A 140 -10.03 42.15 -28.71
C VAL A 140 -8.70 42.37 -27.99
N SER A 141 -8.62 43.43 -27.20
CA SER A 141 -7.46 43.70 -26.34
C SER A 141 -7.43 42.70 -25.17
N GLY A 142 -6.27 42.08 -24.94
CA GLY A 142 -6.08 41.15 -23.82
C GLY A 142 -6.36 41.79 -22.45
N ASP A 143 -5.97 43.04 -22.27
CA ASP A 143 -6.20 43.81 -21.04
C ASP A 143 -7.71 44.01 -20.79
N SER A 144 -8.47 44.43 -21.82
CA SER A 144 -9.93 44.64 -21.72
C SER A 144 -10.69 43.32 -21.51
N TRP A 145 -10.21 42.23 -22.10
CA TRP A 145 -10.77 40.90 -21.90
C TRP A 145 -10.58 40.42 -20.45
N VAL A 146 -9.36 40.50 -19.91
CA VAL A 146 -9.09 40.06 -18.53
C VAL A 146 -9.81 40.93 -17.50
N GLU A 147 -9.88 42.24 -17.72
CA GLU A 147 -10.63 43.14 -16.83
C GLU A 147 -12.13 42.84 -16.86
N SER A 148 -12.72 42.65 -18.05
CA SER A 148 -14.17 42.38 -18.20
C SER A 148 -14.58 40.97 -17.73
N GLN A 149 -13.69 39.99 -17.88
CA GLN A 149 -14.00 38.59 -17.58
C GLN A 149 -13.61 38.18 -16.15
N TYR A 150 -12.50 38.69 -15.62
CA TYR A 150 -11.94 38.30 -14.31
C TYR A 150 -11.81 39.47 -13.31
N GLY A 151 -11.87 40.72 -13.76
CA GLY A 151 -11.64 41.89 -12.91
C GLY A 151 -10.18 42.08 -12.52
N TYR A 152 -9.23 41.53 -13.29
CA TYR A 152 -7.80 41.69 -13.00
C TYR A 152 -7.19 42.85 -13.79
N SER A 153 -6.13 43.45 -13.23
CA SER A 153 -5.40 44.57 -13.81
C SER A 153 -3.90 44.28 -13.82
N TYR A 154 -3.19 44.70 -14.86
CA TYR A 154 -1.73 44.57 -14.94
C TYR A 154 -0.99 45.24 -13.77
N SER A 155 -1.58 46.29 -13.18
CA SER A 155 -1.04 46.97 -11.98
C SER A 155 -0.85 46.02 -10.78
N HIS A 156 -1.54 44.89 -10.75
CA HIS A 156 -1.50 43.92 -9.65
C HIS A 156 -0.27 43.00 -9.68
N LEU A 157 0.51 42.97 -10.77
CA LEU A 157 1.59 42.00 -10.98
C LEU A 157 2.60 41.95 -9.82
N TRP A 158 3.21 43.10 -9.49
CA TRP A 158 4.24 43.18 -8.44
C TRP A 158 3.68 43.02 -7.03
N ARG A 159 2.46 43.49 -6.80
CA ARG A 159 1.72 43.27 -5.54
C ARG A 159 1.53 41.77 -5.28
N ASN A 160 1.09 41.03 -6.29
CA ASN A 160 0.82 39.60 -6.19
C ASN A 160 2.11 38.79 -5.98
N LEU A 161 3.20 39.16 -6.63
CA LEU A 161 4.52 38.55 -6.39
C LEU A 161 4.97 38.72 -4.94
N GLY A 162 4.78 39.92 -4.36
CA GLY A 162 5.07 40.18 -2.95
C GLY A 162 4.27 39.30 -1.99
N PHE A 163 2.96 39.11 -2.24
CA PHE A 163 2.13 38.22 -1.43
C PHE A 163 2.60 36.75 -1.48
N ILE A 164 3.04 36.25 -2.64
CA ILE A 164 3.54 34.87 -2.75
C ILE A 164 4.76 34.64 -1.85
N PHE A 165 5.71 35.57 -1.81
CA PHE A 165 6.86 35.48 -0.92
C PHE A 165 6.48 35.56 0.56
N ALA A 166 5.49 36.39 0.91
CA ALA A 166 4.97 36.46 2.28
C ALA A 166 4.34 35.13 2.73
N PHE A 167 3.50 34.51 1.89
CA PHE A 167 2.93 33.19 2.17
C PHE A 167 4.00 32.11 2.33
N LEU A 168 5.06 32.17 1.51
CA LEU A 168 6.16 31.22 1.59
C LEU A 168 6.84 31.25 2.96
N GLY A 169 7.21 32.45 3.43
CA GLY A 169 7.82 32.63 4.74
C GLY A 169 6.90 32.16 5.87
N PHE A 170 5.62 32.51 5.79
CA PHE A 170 4.61 32.12 6.78
C PHE A 170 4.45 30.60 6.92
N PHE A 171 4.24 29.86 5.83
CA PHE A 171 4.02 28.42 5.90
C PHE A 171 5.28 27.64 6.34
N TYR A 172 6.48 28.11 5.97
CA TYR A 172 7.70 27.49 6.49
C TYR A 172 7.91 27.74 7.98
N ALA A 173 7.61 28.93 8.49
CA ALA A 173 7.62 29.19 9.93
C ALA A 173 6.63 28.26 10.65
N LEU A 174 5.42 28.11 10.12
CA LEU A 174 4.41 27.22 10.68
C LEU A 174 4.82 25.74 10.62
N TYR A 175 5.47 25.30 9.54
CA TYR A 175 6.03 23.95 9.43
C TYR A 175 7.09 23.66 10.51
N LEU A 176 8.01 24.59 10.75
CA LEU A 176 9.02 24.45 11.80
C LEU A 176 8.37 24.35 13.18
N ILE A 177 7.40 25.23 13.48
CA ILE A 177 6.65 25.20 14.75
C ILE A 177 5.89 23.87 14.93
N ALA A 178 5.16 23.43 13.90
CA ALA A 178 4.38 22.18 13.96
C ALA A 178 5.27 20.95 14.20
N THR A 179 6.48 20.96 13.63
CA THR A 179 7.45 19.87 13.81
C THR A 179 7.98 19.82 15.23
N GLU A 180 8.29 20.97 15.85
CA GLU A 180 8.74 21.05 17.24
C GLU A 180 7.64 20.63 18.23
N LEU A 181 6.39 21.07 18.01
CA LEU A 181 5.28 20.74 18.91
C LEU A 181 4.86 19.25 18.86
N ASN A 182 5.09 18.57 17.74
CA ASN A 182 4.77 17.15 17.58
C ASN A 182 5.98 16.22 17.83
N ALA A 183 7.11 16.75 18.31
CA ALA A 183 8.32 15.97 18.59
C ALA A 183 8.25 15.13 19.90
N GLU A 184 7.10 15.06 20.58
CA GLU A 184 6.97 14.24 21.77
C GLU A 184 7.00 12.72 21.47
N SER A 185 7.91 12.07 22.19
CA SER A 185 8.28 10.66 22.18
C SER A 185 7.15 9.71 22.57
N ALA A 186 6.72 8.86 21.63
CA ALA A 186 5.84 7.73 21.94
C ALA A 186 6.65 6.45 22.15
N SER A 187 7.18 6.25 23.37
CA SER A 187 7.34 4.90 23.92
C SER A 187 6.20 4.66 24.90
N SER A 188 4.98 4.56 24.37
CA SER A 188 3.86 4.05 25.17
C SER A 188 4.19 2.62 25.58
N ALA A 189 4.06 2.31 26.87
CA ALA A 189 4.23 0.94 27.37
C ALA A 189 3.26 0.00 26.63
N GLU A 190 3.73 -1.19 26.26
CA GLU A 190 2.89 -2.20 25.60
C GLU A 190 1.73 -2.59 26.53
N TYR A 191 0.49 -2.44 26.05
CA TYR A 191 -0.70 -2.87 26.79
C TYR A 191 -1.59 -3.76 25.91
N LEU A 192 -2.20 -4.75 26.55
CA LEU A 192 -3.13 -5.67 25.90
C LEU A 192 -4.44 -4.96 25.58
N VAL A 193 -4.93 -5.16 24.35
CA VAL A 193 -6.22 -4.61 23.88
C VAL A 193 -7.19 -5.76 23.70
N PHE A 194 -8.27 -5.79 24.47
CA PHE A 194 -9.30 -6.83 24.39
C PHE A 194 -10.54 -6.37 23.61
N ARG A 195 -11.31 -7.33 23.10
CA ARG A 195 -12.67 -7.05 22.62
C ARG A 195 -13.57 -6.63 23.79
N ARG A 196 -14.53 -5.74 23.52
CA ARG A 196 -15.53 -5.34 24.51
C ARG A 196 -16.19 -6.57 25.13
N GLY A 197 -16.20 -6.64 26.46
CA GLY A 197 -16.80 -7.74 27.24
C GLY A 197 -15.99 -9.04 27.31
N HIS A 198 -14.74 -9.07 26.81
CA HIS A 198 -13.88 -10.25 26.82
C HIS A 198 -12.57 -10.02 27.59
N VAL A 199 -12.54 -9.03 28.48
CA VAL A 199 -11.42 -8.83 29.42
C VAL A 199 -11.48 -9.92 30.48
N PRO A 200 -10.36 -10.58 30.82
CA PRO A 200 -10.32 -11.57 31.90
C PRO A 200 -10.80 -10.97 33.23
N LYS A 201 -11.55 -11.75 34.02
CA LYS A 201 -12.16 -11.26 35.28
C LYS A 201 -11.14 -10.74 36.28
N TYR A 202 -10.00 -11.42 36.42
CA TYR A 202 -8.94 -11.01 37.34
C TYR A 202 -8.31 -9.64 36.98
N MET A 203 -8.26 -9.29 35.69
CA MET A 203 -7.77 -7.96 35.26
C MET A 203 -8.79 -6.86 35.55
N LEU A 204 -10.09 -7.18 35.50
CA LEU A 204 -11.15 -6.25 35.89
C LEU A 204 -11.14 -6.03 37.40
N GLU A 205 -10.98 -7.09 38.19
CA GLU A 205 -10.86 -7.04 39.65
C GLU A 205 -9.62 -6.24 40.08
N GLN A 206 -8.47 -6.44 39.45
CA GLN A 206 -7.26 -5.63 39.70
C GLN A 206 -7.42 -4.16 39.29
N GLN A 207 -8.13 -3.85 38.20
CA GLN A 207 -8.44 -2.47 37.83
C GLN A 207 -9.43 -1.81 38.79
N ASP A 208 -10.39 -2.56 39.32
CA ASP A 208 -11.36 -2.09 40.31
C ASP A 208 -10.67 -1.89 41.69
N GLU A 209 -9.71 -2.75 42.05
CA GLU A 209 -8.83 -2.59 43.23
C GLU A 209 -7.86 -1.40 43.08
N GLU A 210 -7.23 -1.21 41.92
CA GLU A 210 -6.40 -0.01 41.64
C GLU A 210 -7.24 1.27 41.60
N ASN A 211 -8.46 1.23 41.06
CA ASN A 211 -9.36 2.39 41.03
C ASN A 211 -9.93 2.72 42.42
N SER A 212 -10.12 1.72 43.30
CA SER A 212 -10.52 1.95 44.69
C SER A 212 -9.34 2.38 45.58
N ALA A 213 -8.12 1.92 45.29
CA ALA A 213 -6.88 2.37 45.93
C ALA A 213 -6.44 3.79 45.50
N ARG A 214 -6.92 4.31 44.36
CA ARG A 214 -6.68 5.70 43.90
C ARG A 214 -7.39 6.78 44.71
N THR A 215 -8.09 6.42 45.79
CA THR A 215 -8.70 7.40 46.71
C THR A 215 -7.82 7.74 47.91
N ASP A 216 -6.70 7.04 48.15
CA ASP A 216 -5.79 7.37 49.25
C ASP A 216 -4.32 7.08 48.92
N ARG A 217 -3.54 8.17 48.90
CA ARG A 217 -2.06 8.31 48.95
C ARG A 217 -1.27 8.49 47.64
N GLU A 218 -0.80 9.73 47.48
CA GLU A 218 0.49 10.10 46.91
C GLU A 218 1.66 9.49 47.74
N ASP A 219 2.79 9.29 47.07
CA ASP A 219 4.10 8.79 47.54
C ASP A 219 4.25 7.27 47.79
N ALA A 220 4.75 6.56 46.77
CA ALA A 220 6.03 5.82 46.84
C ALA A 220 6.35 5.09 45.51
N THR A 221 7.59 5.25 45.09
CA THR A 221 8.28 4.60 43.98
C THR A 221 8.41 3.07 44.10
N ALA A 222 8.47 2.41 42.94
CA ALA A 222 9.14 1.14 42.66
C ALA A 222 8.62 -0.14 43.34
N ALA A 223 7.74 -0.88 42.64
CA ALA A 223 7.69 -2.34 42.65
C ALA A 223 6.79 -2.85 41.51
N ALA A 224 7.35 -3.02 40.32
CA ALA A 224 6.70 -3.70 39.21
C ALA A 224 7.59 -4.84 38.69
N VAL A 225 8.00 -5.76 39.58
CA VAL A 225 8.56 -7.08 39.24
C VAL A 225 8.34 -7.98 40.44
N ALA A 226 7.29 -8.82 40.42
CA ALA A 226 7.23 -10.12 41.11
C ALA A 226 5.77 -10.62 41.16
N VAL A 227 5.29 -11.27 40.10
CA VAL A 227 4.34 -12.39 40.25
C VAL A 227 4.59 -13.37 39.10
N SER A 228 5.56 -14.28 39.30
CA SER A 228 5.60 -15.58 38.61
C SER A 228 6.52 -16.52 39.37
N SER A 229 6.17 -16.82 40.61
CA SER A 229 6.70 -17.97 41.34
C SER A 229 5.59 -18.42 42.28
N ASP A 230 4.96 -19.54 41.91
CA ASP A 230 4.10 -20.42 42.73
C ASP A 230 2.78 -20.77 42.05
N VAL A 231 2.86 -21.57 40.99
CA VAL A 231 1.90 -22.64 40.74
C VAL A 231 2.66 -23.88 40.26
N ALA A 232 3.41 -24.49 41.18
CA ALA A 232 3.73 -25.90 41.10
C ALA A 232 2.55 -26.68 41.71
N GLY A 233 1.45 -26.75 40.95
CA GLY A 233 0.25 -27.48 41.29
C GLY A 233 -0.19 -28.30 40.09
N SER A 234 0.00 -29.62 40.19
CA SER A 234 -0.54 -30.70 39.36
C SER A 234 -1.62 -30.31 38.32
N HIS A 235 -1.21 -30.13 37.06
CA HIS A 235 -2.07 -30.31 35.90
C HIS A 235 -1.47 -31.43 35.03
N GLU A 236 -1.96 -32.65 35.26
CA GLU A 236 -1.73 -33.80 34.38
C GLU A 236 -2.45 -33.61 33.03
N ASP A 237 -1.75 -33.95 31.95
CA ASP A 237 -2.23 -34.43 30.65
C ASP A 237 -3.24 -33.61 29.83
N THR A 238 -2.83 -32.46 29.29
CA THR A 238 -3.51 -31.83 28.12
C THR A 238 -2.69 -31.85 26.83
N THR A 239 -1.50 -32.45 26.81
CA THR A 239 -0.65 -32.51 25.60
C THR A 239 -1.02 -33.65 24.62
N THR A 240 -2.06 -34.44 24.93
CA THR A 240 -2.56 -35.56 24.10
C THR A 240 -3.39 -35.14 22.88
N ALA A 241 -3.62 -33.84 22.65
CA ALA A 241 -4.46 -33.36 21.54
C ALA A 241 -3.84 -33.52 20.13
N LEU A 242 -2.51 -33.62 20.04
CA LEU A 242 -1.81 -33.81 18.77
C LEU A 242 -1.56 -35.30 18.53
N PRO A 243 -1.98 -35.87 17.38
CA PRO A 243 -1.63 -37.24 17.06
C PRO A 243 -0.10 -37.35 16.93
N PRO A 244 0.52 -38.40 17.50
CA PRO A 244 1.96 -38.61 17.39
C PRO A 244 2.33 -38.77 15.91
N GLN A 245 3.40 -38.09 15.49
CA GLN A 245 3.91 -38.26 14.14
C GLN A 245 4.61 -39.62 14.07
N THR A 246 4.43 -40.33 12.96
CA THR A 246 5.07 -41.63 12.73
C THR A 246 6.08 -41.57 11.59
N ASP A 247 6.10 -40.45 10.87
CA ASP A 247 6.86 -40.27 9.65
C ASP A 247 8.24 -39.67 9.95
N ILE A 248 9.28 -40.25 9.35
CA ILE A 248 10.67 -39.79 9.47
C ILE A 248 11.01 -38.92 8.28
N PHE A 249 11.52 -37.71 8.54
CA PHE A 249 12.03 -36.82 7.50
C PHE A 249 13.54 -36.94 7.39
N THR A 250 14.04 -37.20 6.19
CA THR A 250 15.47 -37.43 5.91
C THR A 250 15.92 -36.58 4.72
N TRP A 251 17.18 -36.14 4.74
CA TRP A 251 17.82 -35.51 3.60
C TRP A 251 19.26 -36.00 3.43
N ARG A 252 19.68 -36.17 2.18
CA ARG A 252 20.99 -36.69 1.82
C ARG A 252 21.65 -35.83 0.76
N ASN A 253 22.89 -35.44 1.04
CA ASN A 253 23.76 -34.69 0.12
C ASN A 253 23.08 -33.44 -0.48
N VAL A 254 22.36 -32.68 0.33
CA VAL A 254 21.69 -31.46 -0.09
C VAL A 254 22.73 -30.40 -0.46
N VAL A 255 22.66 -29.93 -1.69
CA VAL A 255 23.49 -28.85 -2.24
C VAL A 255 22.56 -27.76 -2.74
N TYR A 256 22.92 -26.50 -2.50
CA TYR A 256 22.18 -25.36 -3.00
C TYR A 256 23.12 -24.34 -3.65
N ASP A 257 22.94 -24.16 -4.95
CA ASP A 257 23.74 -23.26 -5.78
C ASP A 257 22.86 -22.11 -6.30
N ILE A 258 23.33 -20.87 -6.13
CA ILE A 258 22.66 -19.65 -6.60
C ILE A 258 23.61 -18.83 -7.47
N THR A 259 23.10 -18.16 -8.49
CA THR A 259 23.88 -17.23 -9.30
C THR A 259 23.70 -15.79 -8.79
N ILE A 260 24.76 -15.19 -8.24
CA ILE A 260 24.76 -13.80 -7.78
C ILE A 260 25.63 -12.98 -8.72
N LYS A 261 25.06 -11.96 -9.38
CA LYS A 261 25.77 -11.10 -10.35
C LYS A 261 26.46 -11.87 -11.50
N GLY A 262 25.95 -13.06 -11.85
CA GLY A 262 26.53 -13.91 -12.89
C GLY A 262 27.54 -14.94 -12.38
N GLU A 263 27.98 -14.84 -11.13
CA GLU A 263 28.89 -15.81 -10.52
C GLU A 263 28.09 -16.89 -9.75
N PRO A 264 28.35 -18.19 -10.00
CA PRO A 264 27.76 -19.26 -9.21
C PRO A 264 28.36 -19.23 -7.80
N ARG A 265 27.48 -19.26 -6.80
CA ARG A 265 27.83 -19.33 -5.39
C ARG A 265 27.11 -20.50 -4.75
N ARG A 266 27.88 -21.41 -4.18
CA ARG A 266 27.36 -22.48 -3.33
C ARG A 266 27.03 -21.94 -1.95
N LEU A 267 25.82 -22.21 -1.49
CA LEU A 267 25.35 -21.82 -0.16
C LEU A 267 25.17 -23.02 0.78
N LEU A 268 24.91 -24.22 0.24
CA LEU A 268 24.88 -25.49 0.97
C LEU A 268 25.72 -26.52 0.22
N ASP A 269 26.49 -27.33 0.93
CA ASP A 269 27.44 -28.27 0.35
C ASP A 269 27.32 -29.66 1.00
N HIS A 270 26.61 -30.56 0.31
CA HIS A 270 26.44 -31.98 0.66
C HIS A 270 25.96 -32.22 2.10
N VAL A 271 25.00 -31.44 2.57
CA VAL A 271 24.45 -31.59 3.92
C VAL A 271 23.54 -32.81 3.99
N SER A 272 23.73 -33.66 5.00
CA SER A 272 22.92 -34.86 5.24
C SER A 272 22.42 -34.91 6.69
N GLY A 273 21.26 -35.50 6.92
CA GLY A 273 20.69 -35.64 8.25
C GLY A 273 19.23 -36.10 8.23
N TRP A 274 18.63 -36.16 9.42
CA TRP A 274 17.25 -36.58 9.61
C TRP A 274 16.62 -35.98 10.86
N VAL A 275 15.30 -36.02 10.94
CA VAL A 275 14.52 -35.73 12.16
C VAL A 275 13.57 -36.90 12.39
N LYS A 276 13.66 -37.51 13.59
CA LYS A 276 12.76 -38.60 14.01
C LYS A 276 11.58 -38.00 14.79
N PRO A 277 10.37 -38.57 14.70
CA PRO A 277 9.31 -38.23 15.64
C PRO A 277 9.77 -38.43 17.07
N GLY A 278 9.30 -37.57 17.98
CA GLY A 278 9.72 -37.65 19.38
C GLY A 278 10.99 -36.86 19.71
N THR A 279 11.67 -36.29 18.70
CA THR A 279 12.99 -35.65 18.89
C THR A 279 12.98 -34.16 18.58
N LEU A 280 13.71 -33.41 19.40
CA LEU A 280 13.98 -31.98 19.26
C LEU A 280 15.40 -31.78 18.72
N THR A 281 15.50 -31.43 17.42
CA THR A 281 16.78 -31.26 16.72
C THR A 281 17.14 -29.78 16.59
N ALA A 282 18.32 -29.39 17.06
CA ALA A 282 18.90 -28.07 16.91
C ALA A 282 19.69 -27.94 15.60
N LEU A 283 19.50 -26.83 14.89
CA LEU A 283 20.35 -26.39 13.78
C LEU A 283 21.15 -25.16 14.20
N MET A 284 22.46 -25.33 14.38
CA MET A 284 23.37 -24.28 14.83
C MET A 284 24.56 -24.11 13.89
N GLY A 285 25.28 -23.01 14.07
CA GLY A 285 26.42 -22.65 13.25
C GLY A 285 26.68 -21.16 13.27
N VAL A 286 27.84 -20.76 12.76
CA VAL A 286 28.26 -19.35 12.71
C VAL A 286 27.29 -18.49 11.87
N SER A 287 27.34 -17.17 12.06
CA SER A 287 26.54 -16.27 11.22
C SER A 287 26.97 -16.41 9.74
N GLY A 288 25.99 -16.56 8.85
CA GLY A 288 26.24 -16.86 7.43
C GLY A 288 26.65 -18.31 7.12
N ALA A 289 26.50 -19.25 8.05
CA ALA A 289 26.72 -20.68 7.82
C ALA A 289 25.68 -21.35 6.90
N GLY A 290 24.57 -20.67 6.59
CA GLY A 290 23.50 -21.24 5.76
C GLY A 290 22.37 -21.93 6.55
N LYS A 291 22.21 -21.65 7.85
CA LYS A 291 21.16 -22.22 8.71
C LYS A 291 19.74 -22.01 8.16
N THR A 292 19.31 -20.76 8.04
CA THR A 292 18.01 -20.39 7.46
C THR A 292 17.90 -20.88 6.02
N THR A 293 19.00 -20.85 5.26
CA THR A 293 19.03 -21.36 3.89
C THR A 293 18.76 -22.87 3.82
N LEU A 294 19.33 -23.67 4.73
CA LEU A 294 19.04 -25.09 4.83
C LEU A 294 17.59 -25.31 5.27
N LEU A 295 17.12 -24.58 6.29
CA LEU A 295 15.76 -24.69 6.79
C LEU A 295 14.73 -24.39 5.68
N ASP A 296 14.95 -23.32 4.90
CA ASP A 296 14.12 -22.96 3.75
C ASP A 296 14.20 -24.00 2.61
N ALA A 297 15.37 -24.60 2.38
CA ALA A 297 15.55 -25.65 1.38
C ALA A 297 14.74 -26.90 1.76
N LEU A 298 14.88 -27.36 3.01
CA LEU A 298 14.17 -28.52 3.55
C LEU A 298 12.66 -28.31 3.57
N ALA A 299 12.20 -27.09 3.85
CA ALA A 299 10.78 -26.73 3.82
C ALA A 299 10.22 -26.49 2.41
N GLN A 300 11.01 -26.69 1.34
CA GLN A 300 10.64 -26.43 -0.05
C GLN A 300 10.23 -24.97 -0.32
N ARG A 301 10.80 -24.00 0.42
CA ARG A 301 10.45 -22.57 0.34
C ARG A 301 11.34 -21.75 -0.59
N ILE A 302 12.47 -22.30 -1.02
CA ILE A 302 13.38 -21.65 -1.97
C ILE A 302 12.76 -21.63 -3.38
N SER A 303 12.79 -20.46 -4.03
CA SER A 303 12.20 -20.24 -5.36
C SER A 303 13.21 -19.89 -6.46
N ILE A 304 14.49 -19.73 -6.10
CA ILE A 304 15.60 -19.34 -6.98
C ILE A 304 16.79 -20.27 -6.78
N GLY A 305 17.66 -20.39 -7.78
CA GLY A 305 18.80 -21.30 -7.73
C GLY A 305 18.44 -22.76 -8.00
N VAL A 306 19.40 -23.65 -7.80
CA VAL A 306 19.27 -25.09 -8.03
C VAL A 306 19.58 -25.81 -6.73
N ILE A 307 18.63 -26.65 -6.28
CA ILE A 307 18.80 -27.55 -5.14
C ILE A 307 18.98 -28.96 -5.69
N THR A 308 20.04 -29.65 -5.30
CA THR A 308 20.27 -31.07 -5.59
C THR A 308 20.42 -31.87 -4.30
N GLY A 309 20.35 -33.19 -4.39
CA GLY A 309 20.29 -34.09 -3.24
C GLY A 309 18.86 -34.58 -2.98
N ASP A 310 18.75 -35.59 -2.13
CA ASP A 310 17.48 -36.27 -1.87
C ASP A 310 16.85 -35.74 -0.58
N MET A 311 15.55 -35.44 -0.63
CA MET A 311 14.74 -35.11 0.54
C MET A 311 13.53 -36.03 0.54
N LEU A 312 13.44 -36.88 1.57
CA LEU A 312 12.49 -37.99 1.61
C LEU A 312 11.70 -38.00 2.94
N VAL A 313 10.41 -38.30 2.84
CA VAL A 313 9.54 -38.63 3.98
C VAL A 313 9.27 -40.13 3.92
N ASN A 314 9.68 -40.89 4.94
CA ASN A 314 9.61 -42.36 4.96
C ASN A 314 10.18 -43.00 3.67
N GLY A 315 11.35 -42.54 3.22
CA GLY A 315 11.98 -43.03 1.99
C GLY A 315 11.29 -42.64 0.69
N LYS A 316 10.20 -41.85 0.72
CA LYS A 316 9.46 -41.39 -0.46
C LYS A 316 9.74 -39.92 -0.78
N PRO A 317 9.81 -39.52 -2.06
CA PRO A 317 9.96 -38.12 -2.45
C PRO A 317 8.84 -37.21 -1.94
N LEU A 318 9.16 -35.93 -1.75
CA LEU A 318 8.20 -34.93 -1.29
C LEU A 318 7.08 -34.71 -2.31
N ASP A 319 5.82 -34.77 -1.86
CA ASP A 319 4.65 -34.48 -2.68
C ASP A 319 4.30 -32.97 -2.67
N MET A 320 3.38 -32.56 -3.55
CA MET A 320 2.90 -31.17 -3.61
C MET A 320 2.17 -30.69 -2.34
N SER A 321 1.78 -31.62 -1.47
CA SER A 321 1.10 -31.34 -0.21
C SER A 321 2.05 -31.25 0.99
N PHE A 322 3.35 -31.48 0.81
CA PHE A 322 4.37 -31.44 1.86
C PHE A 322 4.30 -30.14 2.68
N GLN A 323 4.34 -28.99 2.00
CA GLN A 323 4.27 -27.67 2.63
C GLN A 323 3.01 -27.44 3.49
N ARG A 324 1.91 -28.13 3.15
CA ARG A 324 0.64 -28.08 3.88
C ARG A 324 0.65 -29.01 5.09
N LYS A 325 1.34 -30.15 4.98
CA LYS A 325 1.48 -31.18 6.02
C LYS A 325 2.54 -30.82 7.07
N THR A 326 3.44 -29.89 6.77
CA THR A 326 4.46 -29.35 7.69
C THR A 326 4.05 -28.00 8.28
N GLY A 327 4.47 -27.70 9.50
CA GLY A 327 4.41 -26.36 10.09
C GLY A 327 5.73 -25.63 9.89
N TYR A 328 5.70 -24.32 9.59
CA TYR A 328 6.92 -23.50 9.52
C TYR A 328 6.71 -22.17 10.24
N VAL A 329 7.37 -22.02 11.38
CA VAL A 329 7.41 -20.81 12.19
C VAL A 329 8.54 -19.93 11.68
N GLN A 330 8.20 -18.77 11.12
CA GLN A 330 9.16 -17.81 10.58
C GLN A 330 9.82 -17.00 11.71
N GLN A 331 11.00 -16.46 11.42
CA GLN A 331 11.69 -15.53 12.32
C GLN A 331 10.84 -14.28 12.62
N GLN A 332 10.19 -13.72 11.59
CA GLN A 332 9.31 -12.56 11.72
C GLN A 332 7.86 -12.97 12.06
N ASP A 333 7.32 -12.37 13.11
CA ASP A 333 5.96 -12.64 13.58
C ASP A 333 4.90 -11.81 12.82
N LEU A 334 4.63 -12.20 11.58
CA LEU A 334 3.69 -11.52 10.70
C LEU A 334 2.25 -11.98 10.94
N HIS A 335 1.45 -11.13 11.57
CA HIS A 335 0.02 -11.36 11.82
C HIS A 335 -0.81 -10.14 11.42
N LEU A 336 -2.11 -10.37 11.18
CA LEU A 336 -3.05 -9.29 10.96
C LEU A 336 -3.30 -8.54 12.29
N SER A 337 -2.95 -7.27 12.38
CA SER A 337 -3.05 -6.50 13.63
C SER A 337 -4.47 -6.39 14.22
N THR A 338 -5.52 -6.51 13.41
CA THR A 338 -6.93 -6.37 13.85
C THR A 338 -7.61 -7.68 14.27
N THR A 339 -6.92 -8.81 14.12
CA THR A 339 -7.42 -10.12 14.55
C THR A 339 -7.14 -10.35 16.03
N THR A 340 -7.93 -11.17 16.70
CA THR A 340 -7.51 -11.72 18.00
C THR A 340 -6.71 -13.01 17.84
N VAL A 341 -6.02 -13.43 18.90
CA VAL A 341 -5.29 -14.71 18.98
C VAL A 341 -6.19 -15.88 18.54
N ARG A 342 -7.35 -16.04 19.18
CA ARG A 342 -8.31 -17.10 18.86
C ARG A 342 -8.79 -17.07 17.42
N GLU A 343 -9.02 -15.89 16.85
CA GLU A 343 -9.46 -15.75 15.46
C GLU A 343 -8.37 -16.13 14.46
N ALA A 344 -7.10 -15.78 14.73
CA ALA A 344 -5.98 -16.18 13.90
C ALA A 344 -5.82 -17.70 13.86
N LEU A 345 -5.94 -18.36 15.02
CA LEU A 345 -5.89 -19.82 15.13
C LEU A 345 -7.05 -20.49 14.38
N ARG A 346 -8.29 -20.02 14.61
CA ARG A 346 -9.48 -20.51 13.91
C ARG A 346 -9.39 -20.31 12.40
N PHE A 347 -8.84 -19.20 11.94
CA PHE A 347 -8.64 -18.95 10.51
C PHE A 347 -7.68 -19.97 9.88
N SER A 348 -6.55 -20.24 10.56
CA SER A 348 -5.59 -21.26 10.13
C SER A 348 -6.23 -22.65 10.08
N ALA A 349 -6.91 -23.06 11.15
CA ALA A 349 -7.59 -24.35 11.23
C ALA A 349 -8.65 -24.53 10.12
N MET A 350 -9.45 -23.49 9.85
CA MET A 350 -10.50 -23.56 8.83
C MET A 350 -9.95 -23.77 7.42
N LEU A 351 -8.79 -23.19 7.08
CA LEU A 351 -8.23 -23.25 5.73
C LEU A 351 -7.22 -24.38 5.51
N ARG A 352 -6.48 -24.78 6.55
CA ARG A 352 -5.40 -25.77 6.45
C ARG A 352 -5.80 -27.18 6.87
N GLN A 353 -6.79 -27.34 7.75
CA GLN A 353 -7.31 -28.67 8.07
C GLN A 353 -8.27 -29.18 6.99
N PRO A 354 -8.35 -30.50 6.75
CA PRO A 354 -9.24 -31.10 5.75
C PRO A 354 -10.71 -30.68 5.88
N LYS A 355 -11.45 -30.72 4.76
CA LYS A 355 -12.90 -30.44 4.75
C LYS A 355 -13.72 -31.49 5.54
N THR A 356 -13.19 -32.71 5.66
CA THR A 356 -13.84 -33.83 6.35
C THR A 356 -14.01 -33.58 7.84
N VAL A 357 -13.11 -32.79 8.44
CA VAL A 357 -13.18 -32.36 9.85
C VAL A 357 -14.27 -31.29 9.99
N SER A 358 -15.17 -31.48 10.95
CA SER A 358 -16.27 -30.54 11.18
C SER A 358 -15.77 -29.20 11.70
N LYS A 359 -16.53 -28.12 11.48
CA LYS A 359 -16.17 -26.79 12.01
C LYS A 359 -16.08 -26.79 13.55
N ALA A 360 -16.94 -27.55 14.23
CA ALA A 360 -16.95 -27.64 15.68
C ALA A 360 -15.67 -28.29 16.19
N GLU A 361 -15.29 -29.43 15.62
CA GLU A 361 -14.05 -30.15 15.95
C GLU A 361 -12.80 -29.31 15.65
N LYS A 362 -12.78 -28.56 14.53
CA LYS A 362 -11.70 -27.59 14.24
C LYS A 362 -11.57 -26.52 15.31
N TYR A 363 -12.68 -26.07 15.87
CA TYR A 363 -12.69 -25.01 16.88
C TYR A 363 -12.30 -25.55 18.24
N GLU A 364 -12.79 -26.73 18.61
CA GLU A 364 -12.39 -27.45 19.83
C GLU A 364 -10.88 -27.69 19.85
N PHE A 365 -10.31 -28.19 18.75
CA PHE A 365 -8.86 -28.34 18.64
C PHE A 365 -8.09 -27.01 18.79
N VAL A 366 -8.68 -25.89 18.34
CA VAL A 366 -8.07 -24.57 18.58
C VAL A 366 -8.09 -24.19 20.06
N GLU A 367 -9.14 -24.56 20.80
CA GLU A 367 -9.18 -24.38 22.26
C GLU A 367 -8.08 -25.19 22.93
N ASP A 368 -7.85 -26.44 22.48
CA ASP A 368 -6.77 -27.28 23.00
C ASP A 368 -5.39 -26.67 22.73
N VAL A 369 -5.17 -26.11 21.54
CA VAL A 369 -3.93 -25.39 21.20
C VAL A 369 -3.73 -24.16 22.07
N ILE A 370 -4.79 -23.41 22.39
CA ILE A 370 -4.73 -22.24 23.27
C ILE A 370 -4.32 -22.65 24.69
N LYS A 371 -4.90 -23.74 25.22
CA LYS A 371 -4.53 -24.32 26.52
C LYS A 371 -3.10 -24.81 26.54
N MET A 372 -2.70 -25.55 25.50
CA MET A 372 -1.36 -26.13 25.38
C MET A 372 -0.24 -25.08 25.39
N LEU A 373 -0.49 -23.93 24.77
CA LEU A 373 0.44 -22.79 24.71
C LEU A 373 0.25 -21.79 25.87
N ASN A 374 -0.59 -22.11 26.85
CA ASN A 374 -0.93 -21.22 27.96
C ASN A 374 -1.36 -19.80 27.52
N MET A 375 -2.18 -19.72 26.47
CA MET A 375 -2.64 -18.45 25.89
C MET A 375 -4.05 -18.06 26.35
N GLU A 376 -4.64 -18.75 27.33
CA GLU A 376 -6.04 -18.57 27.73
C GLU A 376 -6.34 -17.11 28.10
N ASP A 377 -5.47 -16.51 28.90
CA ASP A 377 -5.57 -15.15 29.44
C ASP A 377 -5.60 -14.04 28.36
N PHE A 378 -4.96 -14.27 27.21
CA PHE A 378 -4.87 -13.29 26.13
C PHE A 378 -5.42 -13.83 24.79
N SER A 379 -6.14 -14.94 24.82
CA SER A 379 -6.76 -15.57 23.64
C SER A 379 -7.75 -14.66 22.91
N GLU A 380 -8.38 -13.74 23.64
CA GLU A 380 -9.32 -12.73 23.12
C GLU A 380 -8.68 -11.34 22.93
N ALA A 381 -7.39 -11.20 23.24
CA ALA A 381 -6.64 -9.99 22.96
C ALA A 381 -6.38 -9.84 21.46
N VAL A 382 -6.40 -8.59 21.00
CA VAL A 382 -6.07 -8.18 19.65
C VAL A 382 -4.56 -8.22 19.46
N VAL A 383 -4.10 -8.74 18.32
CA VAL A 383 -2.67 -8.89 18.04
C VAL A 383 -1.96 -7.54 18.02
N GLY A 384 -2.58 -6.55 17.38
CA GLY A 384 -2.13 -5.17 17.37
C GLY A 384 -0.78 -4.96 16.65
N SER A 385 -0.23 -3.76 16.84
CA SER A 385 1.06 -3.32 16.29
C SER A 385 2.11 -3.29 17.40
N PRO A 386 3.42 -3.28 17.11
CA PRO A 386 4.44 -3.06 18.14
C PRO A 386 4.10 -1.79 18.96
N GLY A 387 4.05 -1.89 20.29
CA GLY A 387 3.58 -0.82 21.19
C GLY A 387 2.08 -0.86 21.58
N GLU A 388 1.23 -1.56 20.85
CA GLU A 388 -0.23 -1.67 21.12
C GLU A 388 -0.71 -3.10 20.80
N GLY A 389 -1.08 -3.90 21.79
CA GLY A 389 -1.53 -5.29 21.61
C GLY A 389 -0.60 -6.31 22.27
N LEU A 390 -0.32 -7.42 21.58
CA LEU A 390 0.53 -8.50 22.12
C LEU A 390 2.00 -8.08 22.22
N ASN A 391 2.62 -8.44 23.33
CA ASN A 391 4.06 -8.32 23.54
C ASN A 391 4.84 -9.31 22.62
N VAL A 392 6.17 -9.24 22.65
CA VAL A 392 7.03 -10.06 21.78
C VAL A 392 6.85 -11.57 22.04
N GLU A 393 6.82 -11.99 23.30
CA GLU A 393 6.66 -13.40 23.71
C GLU A 393 5.30 -13.98 23.26
N GLN A 394 4.21 -13.30 23.60
CA GLN A 394 2.84 -13.68 23.24
C GLN A 394 2.66 -13.73 21.72
N ARG A 395 3.29 -12.82 20.99
CA ARG A 395 3.27 -12.82 19.52
C ARG A 395 4.03 -14.03 18.95
N LYS A 396 5.13 -14.44 19.58
CA LYS A 396 5.88 -15.65 19.21
C LYS A 396 5.05 -16.91 19.45
N LEU A 397 4.41 -17.02 20.63
CA LEU A 397 3.47 -18.09 20.96
C LEU A 397 2.33 -18.17 19.95
N LEU A 398 1.76 -17.03 19.55
CA LEU A 398 0.74 -16.98 18.50
C LEU A 398 1.26 -17.49 17.14
N THR A 399 2.50 -17.15 16.75
CA THR A 399 3.10 -17.65 15.50
C THR A 399 3.23 -19.17 15.53
N ILE A 400 3.70 -19.74 16.64
CA ILE A 400 3.78 -21.19 16.85
C ILE A 400 2.38 -21.80 16.82
N GLY A 401 1.43 -21.24 17.57
CA GLY A 401 0.06 -21.71 17.66
C GLY A 401 -0.67 -21.74 16.34
N VAL A 402 -0.46 -20.76 15.45
CA VAL A 402 -1.10 -20.77 14.12
C VAL A 402 -0.60 -21.92 13.25
N GLU A 403 0.67 -22.30 13.37
CA GLU A 403 1.21 -23.47 12.68
C GLU A 403 0.71 -24.77 13.31
N LEU A 404 0.58 -24.84 14.64
CA LEU A 404 0.01 -25.99 15.35
C LEU A 404 -1.49 -26.18 15.08
N ALA A 405 -2.26 -25.09 14.97
CA ALA A 405 -3.69 -25.11 14.66
C ALA A 405 -3.99 -25.74 13.27
N ALA A 406 -3.00 -25.82 12.39
CA ALA A 406 -3.10 -26.54 11.13
C ALA A 406 -3.03 -28.08 11.28
N LYS A 407 -2.69 -28.58 12.47
CA LYS A 407 -2.48 -29.99 12.80
C LYS A 407 -1.41 -30.62 11.88
N PRO A 408 -0.14 -30.15 11.94
CA PRO A 408 0.92 -30.64 11.07
C PRO A 408 1.14 -32.13 11.29
N GLN A 409 1.13 -32.88 10.19
CA GLN A 409 1.20 -34.35 10.21
C GLN A 409 2.64 -34.89 10.19
N LEU A 410 3.60 -34.04 9.81
CA LEU A 410 4.97 -34.49 9.48
C LEU A 410 6.07 -33.90 10.35
N LEU A 411 6.17 -32.57 10.41
CA LEU A 411 7.33 -31.88 10.99
C LEU A 411 6.99 -30.43 11.29
N LEU A 412 7.55 -29.90 12.38
CA LEU A 412 7.53 -28.48 12.71
C LEU A 412 8.92 -27.87 12.54
N PHE A 413 9.05 -26.94 11.59
CA PHE A 413 10.24 -26.13 11.40
C PHE A 413 10.11 -24.83 12.19
N LEU A 414 11.13 -24.45 12.95
CA LEU A 414 11.19 -23.16 13.64
C LEU A 414 12.47 -22.41 13.29
N ASP A 415 12.31 -21.19 12.78
CA ASP A 415 13.44 -20.32 12.47
C ASP A 415 13.67 -19.29 13.58
N GLU A 416 14.69 -19.52 14.39
CA GLU A 416 15.11 -18.71 15.54
C GLU A 416 13.94 -18.34 16.48
N PRO A 417 13.30 -19.33 17.13
CA PRO A 417 12.14 -19.10 17.99
C PRO A 417 12.48 -18.33 19.28
N THR A 418 13.75 -18.24 19.67
CA THR A 418 14.22 -17.51 20.86
C THR A 418 14.75 -16.10 20.55
N SER A 419 14.73 -15.67 19.29
CA SER A 419 15.26 -14.36 18.89
C SER A 419 14.38 -13.21 19.36
N GLY A 420 14.99 -12.20 19.99
CA GLY A 420 14.30 -11.02 20.54
C GLY A 420 13.63 -11.24 21.90
N LEU A 421 13.85 -12.40 22.53
CA LEU A 421 13.34 -12.74 23.86
C LEU A 421 14.44 -12.62 24.92
N ASP A 422 14.04 -12.34 26.16
CA ASP A 422 14.91 -12.50 27.32
C ASP A 422 15.12 -13.98 27.66
N SER A 423 15.98 -14.27 28.63
CA SER A 423 16.37 -15.64 28.99
C SER A 423 15.21 -16.47 29.55
N GLN A 424 14.30 -15.86 30.33
CA GLN A 424 13.17 -16.57 30.92
C GLN A 424 12.14 -16.94 29.86
N SER A 425 11.75 -15.98 29.01
CA SER A 425 10.84 -16.23 27.89
C SER A 425 11.42 -17.25 26.90
N SER A 426 12.72 -17.19 26.62
CA SER A 426 13.39 -18.18 25.77
C SER A 426 13.31 -19.60 26.35
N TRP A 427 13.46 -19.75 27.67
CA TRP A 427 13.31 -21.03 28.34
C TRP A 427 11.89 -21.57 28.29
N ALA A 428 10.88 -20.71 28.49
CA ALA A 428 9.48 -21.09 28.36
C ALA A 428 9.17 -21.65 26.95
N ILE A 429 9.65 -20.98 25.90
CA ILE A 429 9.49 -21.43 24.51
C ILE A 429 10.20 -22.78 24.27
N VAL A 430 11.46 -22.93 24.66
CA VAL A 430 12.21 -24.18 24.44
C VAL A 430 11.63 -25.35 25.24
N SER A 431 11.25 -25.13 26.51
CA SER A 431 10.57 -26.13 27.34
C SER A 431 9.26 -26.57 26.70
N PHE A 432 8.51 -25.65 26.10
CA PHE A 432 7.31 -25.97 25.33
C PHE A 432 7.62 -26.83 24.08
N LEU A 433 8.67 -26.49 23.31
CA LEU A 433 9.09 -27.31 22.17
C LEU A 433 9.53 -28.71 22.59
N ARG A 434 10.20 -28.84 23.74
CA ARG A 434 10.57 -30.11 24.35
C ARG A 434 9.33 -30.93 24.71
N LYS A 435 8.32 -30.31 25.33
CA LYS A 435 7.03 -30.97 25.62
C LYS A 435 6.36 -31.45 24.33
N LEU A 436 6.34 -30.65 23.26
CA LEU A 436 5.80 -31.08 21.96
C LEU A 436 6.55 -32.29 21.40
N ALA A 437 7.88 -32.27 21.45
CA ALA A 437 8.70 -33.38 21.00
C ALA A 437 8.40 -34.65 21.80
N ASN A 438 8.35 -34.56 23.14
CA ASN A 438 8.03 -35.71 24.00
C ASN A 438 6.64 -36.33 23.71
N ASN A 439 5.70 -35.57 23.16
CA ASN A 439 4.39 -36.05 22.70
C ASN A 439 4.41 -36.59 21.24
N GLY A 440 5.59 -36.95 20.73
CA GLY A 440 5.75 -37.60 19.44
C GLY A 440 5.78 -36.64 18.24
N GLN A 441 5.94 -35.33 18.43
CA GLN A 441 6.18 -34.41 17.32
C GLN A 441 7.66 -34.43 16.92
N ALA A 442 7.95 -34.36 15.63
CA ALA A 442 9.26 -34.07 15.09
C ALA A 442 9.45 -32.54 15.06
N VAL A 443 10.53 -32.03 15.66
CA VAL A 443 10.80 -30.59 15.74
C VAL A 443 12.23 -30.30 15.26
N LEU A 444 12.36 -29.39 14.28
CA LEU A 444 13.64 -28.87 13.80
C LEU A 444 13.69 -27.35 14.03
N SER A 445 14.60 -26.91 14.88
CA SER A 445 14.71 -25.49 15.26
C SER A 445 16.10 -24.93 14.99
N THR A 446 16.20 -23.76 14.36
CA THR A 446 17.47 -23.00 14.34
C THR A 446 17.62 -22.22 15.63
N ILE A 447 18.84 -22.17 16.18
CA ILE A 447 19.14 -21.40 17.40
C ILE A 447 20.45 -20.65 17.25
N HIS A 448 20.45 -19.40 17.71
CA HIS A 448 21.59 -18.53 17.72
C HIS A 448 22.12 -18.39 19.16
N GLN A 449 23.27 -19.01 19.45
CA GLN A 449 23.98 -18.92 20.75
C GLN A 449 23.09 -19.15 21.99
N PRO A 450 22.61 -20.39 22.23
CA PRO A 450 21.85 -20.70 23.43
C PRO A 450 22.71 -20.67 24.69
N SER A 451 22.07 -20.43 25.84
CA SER A 451 22.67 -20.73 27.14
C SER A 451 22.83 -22.25 27.30
N ALA A 452 23.75 -22.68 28.16
CA ALA A 452 24.01 -24.10 28.40
C ALA A 452 22.74 -24.88 28.79
N ILE A 453 21.87 -24.27 29.61
CA ILE A 453 20.58 -24.85 30.02
C ILE A 453 19.66 -25.08 28.81
N LEU A 454 19.51 -24.09 27.93
CA LEU A 454 18.70 -24.24 26.72
C LEU A 454 19.29 -25.27 25.76
N PHE A 455 20.62 -25.35 25.69
CA PHE A 455 21.30 -26.28 24.80
C PHE A 455 21.09 -27.74 25.19
N GLN A 456 21.01 -28.05 26.49
CA GLN A 456 20.74 -29.40 27.00
C GLN A 456 19.31 -29.90 26.71
N GLU A 457 18.37 -28.99 26.44
CA GLU A 457 17.05 -29.35 25.93
C GLU A 457 17.11 -29.81 24.46
N PHE A 458 18.28 -29.80 23.83
CA PHE A 458 18.75 -30.46 22.61
C PHE A 458 18.80 -31.99 22.61
N ASP A 459 18.03 -32.75 21.80
CA ASP A 459 18.37 -34.17 21.58
C ASP A 459 19.56 -34.33 20.64
N ARG A 460 19.50 -33.62 19.51
CA ARG A 460 20.44 -33.74 18.40
C ARG A 460 20.87 -32.38 17.90
N LEU A 461 22.12 -32.29 17.44
CA LEU A 461 22.68 -31.10 16.84
C LEU A 461 23.05 -31.36 15.37
N LEU A 462 22.59 -30.49 14.47
CA LEU A 462 23.22 -30.27 13.17
C LEU A 462 24.04 -28.97 13.24
N PHE A 463 25.36 -29.10 13.17
CA PHE A 463 26.28 -27.98 13.27
C PHE A 463 26.91 -27.65 11.93
N LEU A 464 26.72 -26.41 11.46
CA LEU A 464 27.21 -25.93 10.18
C LEU A 464 28.34 -24.90 10.32
N ALA A 465 29.38 -25.07 9.52
CA ALA A 465 30.40 -24.05 9.27
C ALA A 465 30.00 -23.12 8.12
N LYS A 466 30.79 -22.06 7.94
CA LYS A 466 30.63 -21.11 6.83
C LYS A 466 30.64 -21.83 5.48
N GLY A 467 29.70 -21.47 4.60
CA GLY A 467 29.53 -22.11 3.30
C GLY A 467 28.60 -23.31 3.28
N GLY A 468 27.84 -23.55 4.36
CA GLY A 468 26.83 -24.61 4.42
C GLY A 468 27.44 -26.00 4.43
N LYS A 469 28.58 -26.14 5.12
CA LYS A 469 29.29 -27.40 5.31
C LYS A 469 29.03 -27.96 6.70
N THR A 470 28.76 -29.25 6.78
CA THR A 470 28.53 -29.94 8.06
C THR A 470 29.84 -30.08 8.83
N VAL A 471 29.81 -29.80 10.13
CA VAL A 471 30.91 -30.02 11.07
C VAL A 471 30.60 -31.18 12.01
N TYR A 472 29.33 -31.32 12.38
CA TYR A 472 28.85 -32.37 13.25
C TYR A 472 27.35 -32.58 13.01
N PHE A 473 26.93 -33.85 12.98
CA PHE A 473 25.53 -34.23 13.05
C PHE A 473 25.38 -35.46 13.95
N GLY A 474 24.74 -35.31 15.10
CA GLY A 474 24.64 -36.38 16.08
C GLY A 474 24.01 -35.96 17.40
N ASP A 475 23.80 -36.94 18.27
CA ASP A 475 23.17 -36.74 19.56
C ASP A 475 24.07 -35.91 20.48
N ILE A 476 23.50 -34.93 21.17
CA ILE A 476 24.27 -34.04 22.06
C ILE A 476 24.77 -34.84 23.28
N GLY A 477 23.93 -35.75 23.79
CA GLY A 477 24.19 -36.54 24.99
C GLY A 477 23.95 -35.74 26.27
N ASN A 478 23.83 -36.45 27.40
CA ASN A 478 23.69 -35.82 28.71
C ASN A 478 24.89 -34.88 28.95
N ASN A 479 24.62 -33.67 29.42
CA ASN A 479 25.64 -32.62 29.60
C ASN A 479 26.54 -32.36 28.37
N SER A 480 26.06 -32.63 27.16
CA SER A 480 26.85 -32.49 25.92
C SER A 480 28.07 -33.43 25.80
N GLU A 481 28.17 -34.49 26.60
CA GLU A 481 29.36 -35.37 26.64
C GLU A 481 29.67 -36.02 25.27
N THR A 482 28.64 -36.48 24.55
CA THR A 482 28.84 -37.15 23.25
C THR A 482 29.37 -36.18 22.20
N LEU A 483 28.84 -34.96 22.20
CA LEU A 483 29.30 -33.87 21.35
C LEU A 483 30.74 -33.45 21.68
N LEU A 484 31.03 -33.20 22.95
CA LEU A 484 32.35 -32.74 23.41
C LEU A 484 33.43 -33.77 23.10
N LYS A 485 33.14 -35.05 23.34
CA LYS A 485 34.05 -36.15 23.01
C LYS A 485 34.45 -36.17 21.53
N TYR A 486 33.52 -35.94 20.61
CA TYR A 486 33.86 -35.85 19.18
C TYR A 486 34.88 -34.74 18.88
N PHE A 487 34.70 -33.54 19.46
CA PHE A 487 35.65 -32.44 19.25
C PHE A 487 37.00 -32.71 19.91
N GLU A 488 37.00 -33.28 21.13
CA GLU A 488 38.22 -33.62 21.89
C GLU A 488 39.02 -34.76 21.23
N ASP A 489 38.35 -35.83 20.75
CA ASP A 489 38.99 -36.95 20.06
C ASP A 489 39.63 -36.50 18.73
N ASN A 490 39.08 -35.46 18.08
CA ASN A 490 39.64 -34.83 16.90
C ASN A 490 40.63 -33.68 17.24
N GLY A 491 41.04 -33.60 18.52
CA GLY A 491 42.11 -32.77 19.06
C GLY A 491 41.74 -31.31 19.31
N ALA A 492 40.48 -31.00 19.65
CA ALA A 492 40.14 -29.72 20.26
C ALA A 492 40.67 -29.65 21.69
N THR A 493 40.84 -28.43 22.22
CA THR A 493 41.19 -28.21 23.64
C THR A 493 40.01 -28.63 24.53
N PRO A 494 40.19 -29.40 25.62
CA PRO A 494 39.07 -29.84 26.46
C PRO A 494 38.20 -28.66 26.92
N CYS A 495 36.88 -28.85 26.90
CA CYS A 495 35.94 -27.82 27.35
C CYS A 495 35.97 -27.72 28.88
N GLY A 496 36.03 -26.50 29.42
CA GLY A 496 36.05 -26.29 30.87
C GLY A 496 34.73 -26.71 31.52
N ALA A 497 34.76 -27.20 32.77
CA ALA A 497 33.55 -27.64 33.48
C ALA A 497 32.47 -26.55 33.67
N GLU A 498 32.89 -25.28 33.69
CA GLU A 498 32.01 -24.10 33.81
C GLU A 498 31.79 -23.38 32.47
N GLU A 499 32.39 -23.88 31.39
CA GLU A 499 32.28 -23.28 30.05
C GLU A 499 31.00 -23.74 29.36
N ASN A 500 30.32 -22.84 28.64
CA ASN A 500 29.13 -23.20 27.89
C ASN A 500 29.52 -24.02 26.64
N PRO A 501 29.11 -25.30 26.52
CA PRO A 501 29.48 -26.14 25.38
C PRO A 501 29.05 -25.54 24.03
N ALA A 502 27.90 -24.87 23.99
CA ALA A 502 27.39 -24.22 22.79
C ALA A 502 28.26 -23.04 22.32
N GLU A 503 28.83 -22.28 23.25
CA GLU A 503 29.74 -21.18 22.96
C GLU A 503 31.13 -21.69 22.57
N TYR A 504 31.61 -22.70 23.32
CA TYR A 504 32.86 -23.41 23.04
C TYR A 504 32.92 -23.95 21.60
N ILE A 505 31.91 -24.71 21.15
CA ILE A 505 31.90 -25.26 19.78
C ILE A 505 31.83 -24.16 18.72
N LEU A 506 31.14 -23.04 18.99
CA LEU A 506 31.08 -21.89 18.08
C LEU A 506 32.45 -21.20 17.97
N ASN A 507 33.16 -21.07 19.08
CA ASN A 507 34.51 -20.52 19.09
C ASN A 507 35.49 -21.40 18.29
N LEU A 508 35.42 -22.73 18.41
CA LEU A 508 36.27 -23.67 17.66
C LEU A 508 36.15 -23.54 16.14
N VAL A 509 34.95 -23.32 15.60
CA VAL A 509 34.72 -23.16 14.15
C VAL A 509 34.91 -21.70 13.67
N GLY A 510 35.46 -20.83 14.51
CA GLY A 510 35.90 -19.49 14.13
C GLY A 510 34.87 -18.38 14.33
N ALA A 511 33.88 -18.55 15.21
CA ALA A 511 33.03 -17.44 15.69
C ALA A 511 33.60 -16.69 16.92
N GLY A 512 34.74 -17.12 17.46
CA GLY A 512 35.42 -16.45 18.57
C GLY A 512 36.17 -15.18 18.15
N ALA A 513 36.72 -14.45 19.14
CA ALA A 513 37.37 -13.14 18.96
C ALA A 513 38.53 -13.11 17.94
N SER A 514 39.18 -14.26 17.69
CA SER A 514 40.26 -14.42 16.71
C SER A 514 39.78 -14.53 15.26
N GLY A 515 38.49 -14.84 15.03
CA GLY A 515 37.88 -14.97 13.70
C GLY A 515 38.47 -16.04 12.78
N LYS A 516 39.31 -16.94 13.32
CA LYS A 516 39.98 -18.01 12.59
C LYS A 516 39.80 -19.33 13.33
N SER A 517 39.41 -20.36 12.60
CA SER A 517 39.47 -21.73 13.09
C SER A 517 40.88 -22.28 12.84
N GLU A 518 41.46 -22.96 13.83
CA GLU A 518 42.79 -23.57 13.72
C GLU A 518 42.76 -24.85 12.84
N LYS A 519 41.59 -25.48 12.69
CA LYS A 519 41.40 -26.76 12.00
C LYS A 519 40.29 -26.67 10.94
N ASP A 520 40.41 -27.45 9.87
CA ASP A 520 39.34 -27.60 8.87
C ASP A 520 38.33 -28.67 9.34
N TRP A 521 37.44 -28.25 10.24
CA TRP A 521 36.41 -29.11 10.82
C TRP A 521 35.51 -29.82 9.80
N PRO A 522 35.04 -29.17 8.71
CA PRO A 522 34.32 -29.87 7.64
C PRO A 522 35.08 -31.03 6.99
N ALA A 523 36.39 -30.87 6.78
CA ALA A 523 37.20 -31.95 6.20
C ALA A 523 37.35 -33.13 7.16
N LEU A 524 37.52 -32.84 8.46
CA LEU A 524 37.57 -33.85 9.52
C LEU A 524 36.25 -34.63 9.61
N TRP A 525 35.10 -33.93 9.62
CA TRP A 525 33.78 -34.55 9.62
C TRP A 525 33.62 -35.55 8.48
N ASN A 526 33.94 -35.16 7.24
CA ASN A 526 33.81 -36.06 6.08
C ASN A 526 34.72 -37.29 6.14
N ALA A 527 35.82 -37.23 6.89
CA ALA A 527 36.75 -38.34 7.10
C ALA A 527 36.42 -39.18 8.35
N SER A 528 35.47 -38.73 9.18
CA SER A 528 35.21 -39.30 10.50
C SER A 528 34.37 -40.58 10.43
N GLN A 529 34.38 -41.36 11.52
CA GLN A 529 33.54 -42.56 11.63
C GLN A 529 32.06 -42.17 11.77
N GLU A 530 31.78 -41.09 12.50
CA GLU A 530 30.44 -40.55 12.73
C GLU A 530 29.74 -40.18 11.42
N TYR A 531 30.45 -39.61 10.44
CA TYR A 531 29.87 -39.35 9.12
C TYR A 531 29.47 -40.64 8.40
N ARG A 532 30.29 -41.69 8.48
CA ARG A 532 29.96 -43.01 7.89
C ARG A 532 28.76 -43.63 8.59
N ASP A 533 28.67 -43.49 9.90
CA ASP A 533 27.54 -43.99 10.70
C ASP A 533 26.25 -43.25 10.35
N VAL A 534 26.29 -41.92 10.14
CA VAL A 534 25.17 -41.11 9.66
C VAL A 534 24.67 -41.59 8.29
N GLN A 535 25.59 -41.89 7.35
CA GLN A 535 25.21 -42.42 6.04
C GLN A 535 24.60 -43.83 6.15
N ALA A 536 25.18 -44.71 6.98
CA ALA A 536 24.67 -46.06 7.19
C ALA A 536 23.28 -46.07 7.86
N GLU A 537 23.05 -45.18 8.83
CA GLU A 537 21.74 -45.04 9.49
C GLU A 537 20.69 -44.47 8.51
N LEU A 538 21.06 -43.54 7.61
CA LEU A 538 20.18 -43.09 6.52
C LEU A 538 19.80 -44.24 5.59
N ASP A 539 20.78 -45.05 5.17
CA ASP A 539 20.55 -46.22 4.31
C ASP A 539 19.63 -47.23 5.00
N ARG A 540 19.83 -47.48 6.30
CA ARG A 540 18.96 -48.32 7.12
C ARG A 540 17.53 -47.78 7.20
N MET A 541 17.35 -46.50 7.51
CA MET A 541 16.02 -45.88 7.59
C MET A 541 15.27 -45.92 6.27
N HIS A 542 15.98 -45.79 5.14
CA HIS A 542 15.38 -45.90 3.81
C HIS A 542 15.00 -47.35 3.49
N ALA A 543 15.81 -48.33 3.89
CA ALA A 543 15.51 -49.75 3.71
C ALA A 543 14.31 -50.20 4.56
N ASP A 544 14.31 -49.89 5.86
CA ASP A 544 13.24 -50.27 6.80
C ASP A 544 11.87 -49.76 6.34
N LYS A 545 11.82 -48.53 5.80
CA LYS A 545 10.58 -47.92 5.28
C LYS A 545 10.21 -48.32 3.86
N ALA A 546 11.16 -48.87 3.08
CA ALA A 546 10.86 -49.43 1.77
C ALA A 546 10.14 -50.80 1.88
N GLU A 547 10.38 -51.54 2.97
CA GLU A 547 9.78 -52.86 3.23
C GLU A 547 8.41 -52.81 3.93
N GLU A 548 8.01 -51.67 4.52
CA GLU A 548 6.67 -51.52 5.09
C GLU A 548 5.59 -51.72 3.99
N PRO A 549 4.69 -52.73 4.12
CA PRO A 549 3.60 -52.90 3.16
C PRO A 549 2.78 -51.61 3.14
N LYS A 550 2.41 -51.16 1.93
CA LYS A 550 1.54 -49.98 1.74
C LYS A 550 0.34 -50.15 2.67
N SER A 551 0.35 -49.45 3.80
CA SER A 551 -0.74 -49.54 4.76
C SER A 551 -1.98 -49.01 4.06
N ASP A 552 -2.88 -49.92 3.77
CA ASP A 552 -4.25 -49.69 3.33
C ASP A 552 -5.05 -49.19 4.55
N SER A 553 -4.54 -48.15 5.23
CA SER A 553 -5.27 -47.50 6.31
C SER A 553 -6.47 -46.80 5.65
N GLY A 554 -7.64 -47.40 5.82
CA GLY A 554 -8.95 -46.97 5.31
C GLY A 554 -9.45 -45.60 5.80
N GLN A 555 -8.56 -44.64 6.05
CA GLN A 555 -8.88 -43.23 6.15
C GLN A 555 -8.53 -42.57 4.81
N GLN A 556 -9.58 -42.29 4.02
CA GLN A 556 -9.60 -41.38 2.86
C GLN A 556 -8.24 -40.82 2.46
N GLN A 557 -7.67 -41.34 1.36
CA GLN A 557 -6.45 -40.83 0.72
C GLN A 557 -6.31 -39.32 0.98
N PRO A 558 -5.31 -38.87 1.77
CA PRO A 558 -5.17 -37.45 2.06
C PRO A 558 -5.00 -36.75 0.74
N SER A 559 -5.97 -35.88 0.41
CA SER A 559 -6.04 -35.24 -0.91
C SER A 559 -4.67 -34.69 -1.30
N THR A 560 -4.12 -35.18 -2.42
CA THR A 560 -2.84 -34.72 -2.99
C THR A 560 -2.94 -33.29 -3.55
N GLY A 561 -4.10 -32.63 -3.38
CA GLY A 561 -4.34 -31.27 -3.79
C GLY A 561 -3.45 -30.26 -3.04
N GLU A 562 -3.10 -29.19 -3.74
CA GLU A 562 -2.26 -28.09 -3.23
C GLU A 562 -2.86 -27.42 -1.98
N PHE A 563 -4.20 -27.38 -1.85
CA PHE A 563 -4.93 -26.75 -0.74
C PHE A 563 -5.87 -27.74 -0.07
N ALA A 564 -6.13 -27.60 1.25
CA ALA A 564 -7.04 -28.48 1.99
C ALA A 564 -8.52 -28.17 1.71
N MET A 565 -8.85 -26.89 1.49
CA MET A 565 -10.22 -26.43 1.25
C MET A 565 -10.48 -26.12 -0.23
N PRO A 566 -11.72 -26.33 -0.75
CA PRO A 566 -12.10 -25.90 -2.10
C PRO A 566 -12.03 -24.39 -2.30
N MET A 567 -11.86 -23.95 -3.55
CA MET A 567 -11.71 -22.53 -3.92
C MET A 567 -12.83 -21.63 -3.35
N TRP A 568 -14.09 -22.07 -3.39
CA TRP A 568 -15.20 -21.26 -2.88
C TRP A 568 -15.16 -21.08 -1.36
N SER A 569 -14.78 -22.12 -0.62
CA SER A 569 -14.61 -22.01 0.83
C SER A 569 -13.42 -21.10 1.18
N GLN A 570 -12.34 -21.15 0.39
CA GLN A 570 -11.22 -20.22 0.52
C GLN A 570 -11.67 -18.77 0.32
N ILE A 571 -12.39 -18.49 -0.79
CA ILE A 571 -12.91 -17.14 -1.06
C ILE A 571 -13.82 -16.69 0.08
N TYR A 572 -14.73 -17.53 0.55
CA TYR A 572 -15.66 -17.18 1.63
C TYR A 572 -14.92 -16.80 2.93
N HIS A 573 -14.03 -17.65 3.43
CA HIS A 573 -13.33 -17.40 4.71
C HIS A 573 -12.35 -16.23 4.63
N VAL A 574 -11.65 -16.08 3.51
CA VAL A 574 -10.74 -14.95 3.29
C VAL A 574 -11.54 -13.65 3.17
N THR A 575 -12.65 -13.66 2.41
CA THR A 575 -13.53 -12.49 2.27
C THR A 575 -14.14 -12.10 3.61
N TYR A 576 -14.65 -13.06 4.38
CA TYR A 576 -15.18 -12.82 5.73
C TYR A 576 -14.14 -12.17 6.64
N ARG A 577 -12.91 -12.71 6.67
CA ARG A 577 -11.80 -12.14 7.44
C ARG A 577 -11.50 -10.70 7.01
N VAL A 578 -11.45 -10.44 5.70
CA VAL A 578 -11.14 -9.11 5.18
C VAL A 578 -12.27 -8.12 5.49
N PHE A 579 -13.54 -8.51 5.42
CA PHE A 579 -14.66 -7.68 5.88
C PHE A 579 -14.55 -7.32 7.35
N GLN A 580 -14.22 -8.30 8.19
CA GLN A 580 -14.02 -8.10 9.62
C GLN A 580 -12.84 -7.17 9.90
N GLN A 581 -11.73 -7.31 9.16
CA GLN A 581 -10.59 -6.41 9.22
C GLN A 581 -10.99 -4.98 8.90
N TYR A 582 -11.73 -4.77 7.80
CA TYR A 582 -12.18 -3.45 7.37
C TYR A 582 -13.06 -2.81 8.45
N TRP A 583 -14.05 -3.54 8.96
CA TRP A 583 -14.93 -3.07 10.03
C TRP A 583 -14.16 -2.65 11.29
N ARG A 584 -13.09 -3.38 11.63
CA ARG A 584 -12.21 -3.09 12.77
C ARG A 584 -11.11 -2.07 12.47
N THR A 585 -11.06 -1.51 11.26
CA THR A 585 -10.13 -0.45 10.88
C THR A 585 -10.88 0.85 10.59
N PRO A 586 -11.55 1.46 11.60
CA PRO A 586 -12.42 2.61 11.41
C PRO A 586 -11.67 3.81 10.85
N ARG A 587 -10.38 4.00 11.22
CA ARG A 587 -9.54 5.10 10.71
C ARG A 587 -9.46 5.12 9.19
N TYR A 588 -9.43 3.95 8.55
CA TYR A 588 -9.37 3.82 7.10
C TYR A 588 -10.72 4.11 6.44
N ILE A 589 -11.80 3.49 6.92
CA ILE A 589 -13.15 3.68 6.37
C ILE A 589 -13.63 5.12 6.56
N TRP A 590 -13.51 5.66 7.77
CA TRP A 590 -13.90 7.04 8.06
C TRP A 590 -13.03 8.05 7.34
N GLY A 591 -11.73 7.77 7.13
CA GLY A 591 -10.87 8.62 6.29
C GLY A 591 -11.41 8.76 4.86
N LYS A 592 -11.85 7.66 4.24
CA LYS A 592 -12.48 7.67 2.90
C LYS A 592 -13.82 8.39 2.89
N ILE A 593 -14.69 8.09 3.87
CA ILE A 593 -16.02 8.72 3.97
C ILE A 593 -15.90 10.21 4.22
N LEU A 594 -15.02 10.63 5.12
CA LEU A 594 -14.76 12.03 5.42
C LEU A 594 -14.24 12.77 4.19
N LEU A 595 -13.24 12.20 3.50
CA LEU A 595 -12.72 12.76 2.25
C LEU A 595 -13.87 12.97 1.24
N GLY A 596 -14.60 11.91 0.89
CA GLY A 596 -15.65 12.03 -0.13
C GLY A 596 -16.77 12.99 0.27
N THR A 597 -17.24 12.92 1.52
CA THR A 597 -18.35 13.75 2.02
C THR A 597 -17.94 15.23 2.09
N MET A 598 -16.78 15.55 2.68
CA MET A 598 -16.29 16.92 2.78
C MET A 598 -16.00 17.50 1.41
N SER A 599 -15.34 16.74 0.53
CA SER A 599 -15.10 17.16 -0.86
C SER A 599 -16.40 17.41 -1.61
N ALA A 600 -17.38 16.51 -1.51
CA ALA A 600 -18.66 16.64 -2.20
C ALA A 600 -19.49 17.82 -1.71
N LEU A 601 -19.56 18.03 -0.39
CA LEU A 601 -20.22 19.21 0.20
C LEU A 601 -19.49 20.49 -0.21
N PHE A 602 -18.17 20.51 -0.14
CA PHE A 602 -17.37 21.67 -0.51
C PHE A 602 -17.58 22.06 -1.98
N ILE A 603 -17.55 21.08 -2.90
CA ILE A 603 -17.88 21.30 -4.32
C ILE A 603 -19.34 21.76 -4.44
N GLY A 604 -20.30 21.06 -3.81
CA GLY A 604 -21.72 21.37 -3.91
C GLY A 604 -22.07 22.80 -3.48
N PHE A 605 -21.51 23.27 -2.37
CA PHE A 605 -21.72 24.64 -1.87
C PHE A 605 -20.87 25.70 -2.59
N SER A 606 -19.74 25.32 -3.19
CA SER A 606 -18.97 26.24 -4.04
C SER A 606 -19.71 26.52 -5.35
N PHE A 607 -20.31 25.50 -5.95
CA PHE A 607 -21.10 25.60 -7.18
C PHE A 607 -22.61 25.67 -6.91
N TYR A 608 -22.99 26.24 -5.77
CA TYR A 608 -24.39 26.30 -5.34
C TYR A 608 -25.26 27.02 -6.38
N LYS A 609 -26.27 26.32 -6.90
CA LYS A 609 -27.29 26.78 -7.85
C LYS A 609 -26.79 27.86 -8.84
N GLN A 610 -25.87 27.49 -9.72
CA GLN A 610 -25.33 28.41 -10.73
C GLN A 610 -26.41 28.98 -11.66
N ASN A 611 -26.24 30.23 -12.07
CA ASN A 611 -27.14 30.95 -12.98
C ASN A 611 -27.20 30.29 -14.37
N SER A 612 -28.20 30.65 -15.17
CA SER A 612 -28.37 30.12 -16.54
C SER A 612 -27.54 30.84 -17.61
N SER A 613 -26.51 31.60 -17.22
CA SER A 613 -25.56 32.22 -18.16
C SER A 613 -24.62 31.18 -18.79
N SER A 614 -23.91 31.55 -19.85
CA SER A 614 -22.90 30.67 -20.45
C SER A 614 -21.81 30.32 -19.43
N SER A 615 -21.36 31.32 -18.68
CA SER A 615 -20.40 31.15 -17.57
C SER A 615 -20.97 30.27 -16.45
N GLY A 616 -22.26 30.39 -16.12
CA GLY A 616 -22.93 29.54 -15.14
C GLY A 616 -23.04 28.06 -15.56
N LEU A 617 -23.26 27.80 -16.85
CA LEU A 617 -23.20 26.44 -17.41
C LEU A 617 -21.78 25.87 -17.33
N GLN A 618 -20.76 26.65 -17.68
CA GLN A 618 -19.36 26.26 -17.56
C GLN A 618 -18.99 25.94 -16.10
N ASN A 619 -19.40 26.78 -15.14
CA ASN A 619 -19.21 26.51 -13.71
C ASN A 619 -19.90 25.20 -13.29
N THR A 620 -21.11 24.93 -13.78
CA THR A 620 -21.81 23.67 -13.49
C THR A 620 -21.06 22.47 -14.07
N LEU A 621 -20.52 22.57 -15.29
CA LEU A 621 -19.68 21.53 -15.89
C LEU A 621 -18.38 21.33 -15.09
N PHE A 622 -17.75 22.41 -14.62
CA PHE A 622 -16.59 22.33 -13.75
C PHE A 622 -16.89 21.68 -12.39
N SER A 623 -18.09 21.81 -11.84
CA SER A 623 -18.47 21.08 -10.62
C SER A 623 -18.39 19.56 -10.82
N ILE A 624 -18.82 19.06 -11.98
CA ILE A 624 -18.74 17.64 -12.36
C ILE A 624 -17.28 17.25 -12.58
N PHE A 625 -16.50 18.10 -13.23
CA PHE A 625 -15.06 17.88 -13.41
C PHE A 625 -14.33 17.82 -12.06
N MET A 626 -14.66 18.70 -11.11
CA MET A 626 -14.05 18.72 -9.78
C MET A 626 -14.38 17.50 -8.94
N LEU A 627 -15.55 16.86 -9.14
CA LEU A 627 -15.83 15.55 -8.53
C LEU A 627 -14.76 14.51 -8.90
N THR A 628 -14.25 14.55 -10.14
CA THR A 628 -13.28 13.55 -10.61
C THR A 628 -11.92 13.66 -9.92
N THR A 629 -11.57 14.82 -9.37
CA THR A 629 -10.25 15.04 -8.73
C THR A 629 -10.12 14.30 -7.38
N ILE A 630 -11.24 13.91 -6.76
CA ILE A 630 -11.27 13.06 -5.56
C ILE A 630 -10.59 11.70 -5.82
N PHE A 631 -10.56 11.25 -7.08
CA PHE A 631 -10.00 9.97 -7.51
C PHE A 631 -8.59 9.73 -6.99
N THR A 632 -7.68 10.69 -7.15
CA THR A 632 -6.26 10.51 -6.80
C THR A 632 -6.08 10.29 -5.31
N SER A 633 -6.73 11.11 -4.48
CA SER A 633 -6.68 10.98 -3.03
C SER A 633 -7.27 9.66 -2.55
N LEU A 634 -8.36 9.20 -3.18
CA LEU A 634 -9.00 7.93 -2.85
C LEU A 634 -8.10 6.73 -3.22
N VAL A 635 -7.52 6.72 -4.42
CA VAL A 635 -6.58 5.67 -4.88
C VAL A 635 -5.36 5.59 -3.96
N GLN A 636 -4.79 6.74 -3.58
CA GLN A 636 -3.65 6.80 -2.66
C GLN A 636 -3.94 6.27 -1.25
N GLN A 637 -5.19 6.31 -0.79
CA GLN A 637 -5.57 5.67 0.48
C GLN A 637 -5.71 4.14 0.36
N ILE A 638 -6.16 3.62 -0.78
CA ILE A 638 -6.41 2.17 -0.99
C ILE A 638 -5.10 1.40 -1.11
N MET A 639 -4.10 1.93 -1.82
CA MET A 639 -2.86 1.20 -2.15
C MET A 639 -2.04 0.72 -0.93
N PRO A 640 -1.75 1.54 0.09
CA PRO A 640 -0.98 1.11 1.26
C PRO A 640 -1.63 -0.05 2.00
N HIS A 641 -2.97 -0.02 2.16
CA HIS A 641 -3.72 -1.08 2.84
C HIS A 641 -3.58 -2.42 2.11
N PHE A 642 -3.66 -2.41 0.77
CA PHE A 642 -3.46 -3.61 -0.05
C PHE A 642 -2.03 -4.16 0.08
N VAL A 643 -1.00 -3.29 0.15
CA VAL A 643 0.40 -3.73 0.31
C VAL A 643 0.61 -4.47 1.62
N THR A 644 0.07 -3.98 2.73
CA THR A 644 0.16 -4.65 4.04
C THR A 644 -0.50 -6.03 4.04
N GLN A 645 -1.64 -6.18 3.36
CA GLN A 645 -2.29 -7.49 3.24
C GLN A 645 -1.51 -8.42 2.31
N ARG A 646 -0.94 -7.88 1.24
CA ARG A 646 -0.10 -8.64 0.31
C ARG A 646 1.17 -9.16 0.98
N SER A 647 1.83 -8.36 1.83
CA SER A 647 3.05 -8.82 2.51
C SER A 647 2.76 -9.99 3.44
N LEU A 648 1.68 -9.93 4.22
CA LEU A 648 1.21 -11.06 5.04
C LEU A 648 0.95 -12.31 4.19
N PHE A 649 0.23 -12.16 3.08
CA PHE A 649 -0.07 -13.27 2.19
C PHE A 649 1.19 -13.88 1.53
N GLU A 650 2.05 -13.06 0.92
CA GLU A 650 3.21 -13.52 0.15
C GLU A 650 4.28 -14.16 1.03
N VAL A 651 4.52 -13.61 2.22
CA VAL A 651 5.59 -14.09 3.10
C VAL A 651 5.15 -15.30 3.92
N ARG A 652 3.91 -15.32 4.43
CA ARG A 652 3.48 -16.35 5.39
C ARG A 652 2.45 -17.32 4.81
N GLU A 653 1.33 -16.81 4.32
CA GLU A 653 0.15 -17.63 4.01
C GLU A 653 0.28 -18.42 2.69
N ARG A 654 1.02 -17.86 1.73
CA ARG A 654 1.29 -18.52 0.43
C ARG A 654 2.28 -19.68 0.57
N PRO A 655 3.44 -19.55 1.26
CA PRO A 655 4.37 -20.66 1.41
C PRO A 655 3.81 -21.85 2.22
N CYS A 656 2.92 -21.62 3.20
CA CYS A 656 2.26 -22.69 3.94
C CYS A 656 1.01 -23.27 3.23
N ARG A 657 0.73 -22.83 1.99
CA ARG A 657 -0.44 -23.24 1.20
C ARG A 657 -1.77 -23.10 1.95
N ALA A 658 -1.95 -22.00 2.69
CA ALA A 658 -3.20 -21.75 3.39
C ALA A 658 -4.37 -21.53 2.41
N TYR A 659 -4.18 -20.71 1.38
CA TYR A 659 -5.18 -20.47 0.34
C TYR A 659 -4.57 -19.92 -0.96
N SER A 660 -5.35 -19.93 -2.04
CA SER A 660 -4.91 -19.51 -3.36
C SER A 660 -4.77 -17.99 -3.47
N TRP A 661 -3.79 -17.53 -4.25
CA TRP A 661 -3.61 -16.11 -4.60
C TRP A 661 -4.84 -15.51 -5.29
N LYS A 662 -5.65 -16.33 -5.97
CA LYS A 662 -6.92 -15.91 -6.56
C LYS A 662 -7.93 -15.47 -5.48
N ALA A 663 -7.98 -16.20 -4.36
CA ALA A 663 -8.87 -15.90 -3.25
C ALA A 663 -8.38 -14.66 -2.49
N PHE A 664 -7.06 -14.49 -2.35
CA PHE A 664 -6.45 -13.25 -1.85
C PHE A 664 -6.90 -12.03 -2.64
N LEU A 665 -6.71 -12.04 -3.96
CA LEU A 665 -6.97 -10.87 -4.79
C LEU A 665 -8.48 -10.55 -4.86
N LEU A 666 -9.32 -11.58 -5.04
CA LEU A 666 -10.76 -11.40 -5.14
C LEU A 666 -11.37 -10.89 -3.83
N ALA A 667 -10.93 -11.38 -2.67
CA ALA A 667 -11.41 -10.92 -1.37
C ALA A 667 -11.16 -9.42 -1.14
N ASN A 668 -9.98 -8.93 -1.53
CA ASN A 668 -9.61 -7.51 -1.39
C ASN A 668 -10.34 -6.60 -2.38
N ILE A 669 -10.71 -7.09 -3.57
CA ILE A 669 -11.55 -6.34 -4.51
C ILE A 669 -13.00 -6.31 -4.03
N ILE A 670 -13.55 -7.44 -3.56
CA ILE A 670 -14.95 -7.55 -3.15
C ILE A 670 -15.25 -6.69 -1.92
N VAL A 671 -14.36 -6.69 -0.91
CA VAL A 671 -14.61 -5.95 0.34
C VAL A 671 -14.79 -4.45 0.12
N GLU A 672 -14.15 -3.88 -0.90
CA GLU A 672 -14.24 -2.45 -1.20
C GLU A 672 -15.61 -2.06 -1.75
N ILE A 673 -16.26 -2.92 -2.53
CA ILE A 673 -17.47 -2.57 -3.30
C ILE A 673 -18.58 -1.99 -2.40
N PRO A 674 -18.98 -2.62 -1.27
CA PRO A 674 -20.02 -2.06 -0.41
C PRO A 674 -19.68 -0.67 0.15
N TYR A 675 -18.42 -0.46 0.56
CA TYR A 675 -17.97 0.83 1.07
C TYR A 675 -17.94 1.91 -0.03
N GLN A 676 -17.59 1.55 -1.27
CA GLN A 676 -17.63 2.47 -2.41
C GLN A 676 -19.06 2.81 -2.84
N ILE A 677 -19.99 1.85 -2.77
CA ILE A 677 -21.42 2.10 -3.01
C ILE A 677 -21.95 3.09 -1.96
N PHE A 678 -21.67 2.84 -0.68
CA PHE A 678 -22.09 3.72 0.41
C PHE A 678 -21.52 5.13 0.24
N LEU A 679 -20.23 5.24 -0.09
CA LEU A 679 -19.57 6.51 -0.38
C LEU A 679 -20.22 7.22 -1.58
N GLY A 680 -20.49 6.50 -2.67
CA GLY A 680 -21.11 7.04 -3.87
C GLY A 680 -22.52 7.59 -3.62
N VAL A 681 -23.31 6.95 -2.77
CA VAL A 681 -24.63 7.44 -2.34
C VAL A 681 -24.51 8.74 -1.54
N ILE A 682 -23.58 8.80 -0.58
CA ILE A 682 -23.37 10.02 0.23
C ILE A 682 -22.89 11.17 -0.67
N VAL A 683 -21.90 10.93 -1.51
CA VAL A 683 -21.35 11.94 -2.42
C VAL A 683 -22.41 12.43 -3.40
N TRP A 684 -23.22 11.53 -3.95
CA TRP A 684 -24.36 11.90 -4.78
C TRP A 684 -25.30 12.85 -4.04
N ALA A 685 -25.74 12.50 -2.82
CA ALA A 685 -26.65 13.35 -2.05
C ALA A 685 -26.02 14.71 -1.70
N SER A 686 -24.74 14.72 -1.31
CA SER A 686 -24.01 15.94 -0.92
C SER A 686 -23.72 16.88 -2.10
N LEU A 687 -23.56 16.37 -3.31
CA LEU A 687 -23.19 17.16 -4.49
C LEU A 687 -24.40 17.52 -5.37
N TYR A 688 -25.30 16.56 -5.62
CA TYR A 688 -26.37 16.72 -6.59
C TYR A 688 -27.37 17.81 -6.18
N PHE A 689 -27.87 17.77 -4.94
CA PHE A 689 -28.91 18.70 -4.51
C PHE A 689 -28.45 20.16 -4.40
N PRO A 690 -27.23 20.47 -3.89
CA PRO A 690 -26.72 21.85 -3.91
C PRO A 690 -26.52 22.42 -5.33
N VAL A 691 -26.07 21.61 -6.28
CA VAL A 691 -25.77 22.06 -7.65
C VAL A 691 -27.02 22.15 -8.53
N PHE A 692 -27.81 21.07 -8.60
CA PHE A 692 -28.96 20.95 -9.53
C PHE A 692 -30.31 21.25 -8.89
N GLY A 693 -30.41 21.27 -7.56
CA GLY A 693 -31.66 21.45 -6.84
C GLY A 693 -32.59 20.22 -6.90
N ARG A 694 -33.77 20.35 -6.28
CA ARG A 694 -34.77 19.27 -6.17
C ARG A 694 -35.70 19.13 -7.38
N HIS A 695 -35.77 20.16 -8.24
CA HIS A 695 -36.82 20.29 -9.25
C HIS A 695 -36.62 19.43 -10.51
N GLN A 696 -35.48 18.75 -10.66
CA GLN A 696 -35.26 17.83 -11.78
C GLN A 696 -36.05 16.53 -11.60
N SER A 697 -36.42 15.89 -12.71
CA SER A 697 -37.13 14.59 -12.73
C SER A 697 -36.39 13.50 -11.95
N SER A 698 -37.13 12.59 -11.32
CA SER A 698 -36.57 11.42 -10.60
C SER A 698 -35.66 10.54 -11.47
N GLU A 699 -35.94 10.43 -12.77
CA GLU A 699 -35.08 9.71 -13.73
C GLU A 699 -33.66 10.28 -13.74
N ARG A 700 -33.52 11.60 -13.92
CA ARG A 700 -32.21 12.30 -13.91
C ARG A 700 -31.48 12.12 -12.59
N GLN A 701 -32.19 12.20 -11.46
CA GLN A 701 -31.63 12.00 -10.13
C GLN A 701 -31.05 10.58 -9.98
N GLY A 702 -31.80 9.56 -10.41
CA GLY A 702 -31.40 8.17 -10.36
C GLY A 702 -30.22 7.84 -11.30
N ILE A 703 -30.22 8.39 -12.52
CA ILE A 703 -29.10 8.23 -13.46
C ILE A 703 -27.82 8.86 -12.88
N TRP A 704 -27.92 10.02 -12.25
CA TRP A 704 -26.76 10.64 -11.59
C TRP A 704 -26.20 9.78 -10.45
N LEU A 705 -27.08 9.18 -9.64
CA LEU A 705 -26.69 8.29 -8.54
C LEU A 705 -25.89 7.08 -9.03
N ILE A 706 -26.39 6.38 -10.05
CA ILE A 706 -25.72 5.17 -10.56
C ILE A 706 -24.35 5.51 -11.18
N TYR A 707 -24.20 6.69 -11.78
CA TYR A 707 -22.90 7.16 -12.26
C TYR A 707 -21.93 7.49 -11.13
N CYS A 708 -22.40 8.15 -10.06
CA CYS A 708 -21.58 8.39 -8.88
C CYS A 708 -21.09 7.07 -8.28
N VAL A 709 -21.98 6.09 -8.08
CA VAL A 709 -21.61 4.76 -7.58
C VAL A 709 -20.60 4.07 -8.49
N GLN A 710 -20.83 4.10 -9.81
CA GLN A 710 -19.91 3.54 -10.79
C GLN A 710 -18.51 4.18 -10.71
N PHE A 711 -18.42 5.50 -10.58
CA PHE A 711 -17.15 6.22 -10.48
C PHE A 711 -16.32 5.78 -9.26
N PHE A 712 -16.93 5.61 -8.09
CA PHE A 712 -16.21 5.16 -6.88
C PHE A 712 -15.78 3.69 -6.95
N ILE A 713 -16.60 2.82 -7.56
CA ILE A 713 -16.19 1.43 -7.84
C ILE A 713 -15.03 1.39 -8.85
N PHE A 714 -15.08 2.24 -9.89
CA PHE A 714 -13.99 2.39 -10.85
C PHE A 714 -12.69 2.83 -10.17
N ALA A 715 -12.74 3.83 -9.29
CA ALA A 715 -11.57 4.28 -8.54
C ALA A 715 -10.93 3.17 -7.71
N SER A 716 -11.73 2.37 -7.02
CA SER A 716 -11.22 1.25 -6.22
C SER A 716 -10.60 0.14 -7.08
N THR A 717 -11.26 -0.25 -8.16
CA THR A 717 -10.71 -1.28 -9.08
C THR A 717 -9.45 -0.80 -9.80
N PHE A 718 -9.36 0.48 -10.13
CA PHE A 718 -8.16 1.09 -10.70
C PHE A 718 -6.99 1.04 -9.71
N ALA A 719 -7.23 1.37 -8.43
CA ALA A 719 -6.20 1.25 -7.40
C ALA A 719 -5.63 -0.18 -7.32
N HIS A 720 -6.51 -1.19 -7.33
CA HIS A 720 -6.13 -2.60 -7.33
C HIS A 720 -5.34 -3.01 -8.57
N MET A 721 -5.74 -2.52 -9.76
CA MET A 721 -5.01 -2.77 -11.01
C MET A 721 -3.56 -2.29 -10.91
N VAL A 722 -3.33 -1.06 -10.45
CA VAL A 722 -1.99 -0.47 -10.38
C VAL A 722 -1.14 -1.14 -9.32
N ILE A 723 -1.68 -1.35 -8.11
CA ILE A 723 -0.89 -1.89 -6.99
C ILE A 723 -0.62 -3.39 -7.09
N ALA A 724 -1.45 -4.15 -7.81
CA ALA A 724 -1.32 -5.61 -7.92
C ALA A 724 0.07 -6.04 -8.43
N GLY A 725 0.62 -5.34 -9.41
CA GLY A 725 1.94 -5.63 -9.98
C GLY A 725 3.11 -4.92 -9.31
N LEU A 726 2.89 -3.77 -8.65
CA LEU A 726 3.96 -2.88 -8.19
C LEU A 726 4.43 -3.19 -6.75
N PRO A 727 5.73 -3.02 -6.44
CA PRO A 727 6.30 -3.47 -5.17
C PRO A 727 5.89 -2.64 -3.95
N ASP A 728 5.71 -1.35 -4.12
CA ASP A 728 5.43 -0.40 -3.04
C ASP A 728 4.31 0.57 -3.46
N ALA A 729 3.66 1.16 -2.46
CA ALA A 729 2.55 2.08 -2.67
C ALA A 729 2.99 3.44 -3.23
N GLU A 730 4.23 3.86 -3.00
CA GLU A 730 4.77 5.14 -3.48
C GLU A 730 4.98 5.13 -4.99
N THR A 731 5.66 4.11 -5.51
CA THR A 731 5.83 3.87 -6.95
C THR A 731 4.48 3.73 -7.64
N ALA A 732 3.56 2.97 -7.04
CA ALA A 732 2.20 2.83 -7.54
C ALA A 732 1.43 4.16 -7.53
N GLY A 733 1.61 4.98 -6.49
CA GLY A 733 1.05 6.33 -6.39
C GLY A 733 1.51 7.25 -7.51
N ASN A 734 2.80 7.24 -7.82
CA ASN A 734 3.36 8.04 -8.92
C ASN A 734 2.78 7.60 -10.27
N VAL A 735 2.75 6.29 -10.55
CA VAL A 735 2.17 5.75 -11.79
C VAL A 735 0.68 6.06 -11.89
N ALA A 736 -0.08 5.84 -10.81
CA ALA A 736 -1.50 6.12 -10.75
C ALA A 736 -1.79 7.62 -11.01
N THR A 737 -0.99 8.51 -10.41
CA THR A 737 -1.13 9.97 -10.59
C THR A 737 -0.81 10.37 -12.02
N THR A 738 0.25 9.83 -12.64
CA THR A 738 0.56 10.10 -14.06
C THR A 738 -0.56 9.64 -14.99
N LEU A 739 -1.06 8.41 -14.81
CA LEU A 739 -2.17 7.88 -15.61
C LEU A 739 -3.44 8.70 -15.40
N PHE A 740 -3.72 9.09 -14.16
CA PHE A 740 -4.86 9.95 -13.83
C PHE A 740 -4.77 11.32 -14.50
N SER A 741 -3.60 11.98 -14.45
CA SER A 741 -3.39 13.28 -15.11
C SER A 741 -3.66 13.20 -16.62
N LEU A 742 -3.25 12.12 -17.28
CA LEU A 742 -3.55 11.91 -18.70
C LEU A 742 -5.07 11.75 -18.93
N ILE A 743 -5.75 10.87 -18.21
CA ILE A 743 -7.20 10.69 -18.42
C ILE A 743 -8.02 11.92 -18.01
N LEU A 744 -7.53 12.74 -17.09
CA LEU A 744 -8.17 13.99 -16.65
C LEU A 744 -8.02 15.11 -17.68
N ILE A 745 -6.81 15.38 -18.18
CA ILE A 745 -6.54 16.47 -19.13
C ILE A 745 -7.33 16.27 -20.44
N PHE A 746 -7.39 15.03 -20.93
CA PHE A 746 -7.98 14.70 -22.22
C PHE A 746 -9.46 14.27 -22.13
N ASN A 747 -10.18 14.57 -21.05
CA ASN A 747 -11.58 14.14 -20.88
C ASN A 747 -12.61 14.95 -21.69
N GLY A 748 -12.20 16.03 -22.36
CA GLY A 748 -13.07 16.86 -23.20
C GLY A 748 -13.70 18.10 -22.54
N VAL A 749 -13.47 18.31 -21.23
CA VAL A 749 -13.96 19.51 -20.51
C VAL A 749 -12.95 20.65 -20.53
N MET A 750 -11.68 20.38 -20.24
CA MET A 750 -10.62 21.40 -20.25
C MET A 750 -10.30 21.89 -21.66
N GLN A 751 -10.35 20.99 -22.63
CA GLN A 751 -10.15 21.26 -24.06
C GLN A 751 -11.13 20.40 -24.86
N THR A 752 -11.76 21.00 -25.86
CA THR A 752 -12.69 20.27 -26.74
C THR A 752 -11.93 19.32 -27.67
N PRO A 753 -12.54 18.21 -28.11
CA PRO A 753 -11.88 17.25 -29.00
C PRO A 753 -11.37 17.86 -30.32
N ARG A 754 -12.03 18.92 -30.81
CA ARG A 754 -11.65 19.65 -32.03
C ARG A 754 -10.43 20.54 -31.86
N ALA A 755 -10.15 20.99 -30.63
CA ALA A 755 -8.97 21.80 -30.30
C ALA A 755 -7.72 20.96 -30.03
N LEU A 756 -7.87 19.65 -29.83
CA LEU A 756 -6.75 18.76 -29.59
C LEU A 756 -5.94 18.53 -30.89
N PRO A 757 -4.60 18.55 -30.82
CA PRO A 757 -3.78 18.09 -31.94
C PRO A 757 -4.17 16.66 -32.34
N GLY A 758 -4.24 16.37 -33.64
CA GLY A 758 -4.82 15.12 -34.16
C GLY A 758 -4.26 13.83 -33.52
N PHE A 759 -2.99 13.81 -33.12
CA PHE A 759 -2.39 12.70 -32.39
C PHE A 759 -3.06 12.45 -31.02
N TRP A 760 -3.43 13.47 -30.26
CA TRP A 760 -3.98 13.32 -28.91
C TRP A 760 -5.45 12.88 -28.85
N VAL A 761 -6.14 12.83 -29.99
CA VAL A 761 -7.55 12.43 -30.08
C VAL A 761 -7.78 11.00 -29.57
N PHE A 762 -6.79 10.10 -29.67
CA PHE A 762 -6.94 8.74 -29.12
C PHE A 762 -7.09 8.76 -27.58
N MET A 763 -6.42 9.69 -26.88
CA MET A 763 -6.44 9.74 -25.43
C MET A 763 -7.83 10.13 -24.92
N TRP A 764 -8.51 11.03 -25.64
CA TRP A 764 -9.91 11.37 -25.38
C TRP A 764 -10.84 10.16 -25.53
N ARG A 765 -10.61 9.30 -26.53
CA ARG A 765 -11.41 8.06 -26.74
C ARG A 765 -11.11 6.96 -25.72
N VAL A 766 -9.87 6.86 -25.24
CA VAL A 766 -9.47 5.82 -24.27
C VAL A 766 -9.74 6.26 -22.83
N SER A 767 -9.96 7.55 -22.58
CA SER A 767 -10.19 8.06 -21.23
C SER A 767 -11.56 7.62 -20.67
N PRO A 768 -11.60 6.89 -19.54
CA PRO A 768 -12.87 6.55 -18.88
C PRO A 768 -13.60 7.78 -18.31
N LEU A 769 -12.86 8.86 -18.03
CA LEU A 769 -13.45 10.10 -17.53
C LEU A 769 -14.24 10.85 -18.60
N THR A 770 -13.88 10.71 -19.89
CA THR A 770 -14.68 11.26 -21.00
C THR A 770 -16.13 10.79 -20.93
N TYR A 771 -16.32 9.48 -20.78
CA TYR A 771 -17.64 8.86 -20.74
C TYR A 771 -18.37 9.15 -19.43
N THR A 772 -17.65 9.15 -18.31
CA THR A 772 -18.22 9.44 -16.98
C THR A 772 -18.71 10.88 -16.88
N VAL A 773 -17.86 11.84 -17.25
CA VAL A 773 -18.19 13.27 -17.22
C VAL A 773 -19.24 13.60 -18.28
N GLY A 774 -19.13 13.06 -19.50
CA GLY A 774 -20.14 13.23 -20.53
C GLY A 774 -21.51 12.70 -20.11
N GLY A 775 -21.57 11.55 -19.45
CA GLY A 775 -22.81 10.99 -18.90
C GLY A 775 -23.43 11.85 -17.79
N LEU A 776 -22.62 12.28 -16.82
CA LEU A 776 -23.06 13.16 -15.73
C LEU A 776 -23.51 14.54 -16.23
N ALA A 777 -22.78 15.13 -17.18
CA ALA A 777 -23.07 16.44 -17.76
C ALA A 777 -24.33 16.40 -18.63
N ALA A 778 -24.46 15.41 -19.52
CA ALA A 778 -25.66 15.23 -20.33
C ALA A 778 -26.90 15.08 -19.44
N THR A 779 -26.81 14.28 -18.38
CA THR A 779 -27.92 14.04 -17.45
C THR A 779 -28.31 15.31 -16.68
N GLY A 780 -27.33 16.07 -16.19
CA GLY A 780 -27.55 17.24 -15.35
C GLY A 780 -27.97 18.51 -16.11
N LEU A 781 -27.45 18.73 -17.32
CA LEU A 781 -27.55 20.02 -18.04
C LEU A 781 -28.46 20.00 -19.27
N SER A 782 -28.72 18.86 -19.90
CA SER A 782 -29.46 18.81 -21.16
C SER A 782 -30.86 19.42 -21.04
N GLY A 783 -31.27 20.18 -22.06
CA GLY A 783 -32.56 20.88 -22.12
C GLY A 783 -32.68 22.14 -21.26
N ARG A 784 -31.61 22.61 -20.60
CA ARG A 784 -31.63 23.86 -19.83
C ARG A 784 -31.55 25.09 -20.76
N GLU A 785 -32.46 26.06 -20.57
CA GLU A 785 -32.45 27.34 -21.30
C GLU A 785 -31.28 28.23 -20.84
N VAL A 786 -30.59 28.89 -21.78
CA VAL A 786 -29.48 29.82 -21.51
C VAL A 786 -29.97 31.26 -21.57
N ARG A 787 -29.56 32.07 -20.58
CA ARG A 787 -29.81 33.51 -20.54
C ARG A 787 -28.48 34.24 -20.34
N CYS A 788 -27.98 34.87 -21.41
CA CYS A 788 -26.70 35.59 -21.38
C CYS A 788 -26.70 36.71 -20.32
N ALA A 789 -25.55 36.89 -19.67
CA ALA A 789 -25.26 38.06 -18.86
C ALA A 789 -24.90 39.28 -19.73
N GLU A 790 -24.88 40.49 -19.16
CA GLU A 790 -24.62 41.73 -19.92
C GLU A 790 -23.27 41.71 -20.66
N ASN A 791 -22.24 41.16 -20.04
CA ASN A 791 -20.90 41.01 -20.62
C ASN A 791 -20.77 39.83 -21.60
N GLU A 792 -21.83 39.01 -21.77
CA GLU A 792 -21.89 37.90 -22.72
C GLU A 792 -22.68 38.25 -24.00
N PHE A 793 -23.37 39.40 -24.03
CA PHE A 793 -24.05 39.87 -25.23
C PHE A 793 -23.03 40.42 -26.25
N ALA A 794 -23.25 40.11 -27.52
CA ALA A 794 -22.73 40.94 -28.60
C ALA A 794 -23.66 42.15 -28.74
N ILE A 795 -23.16 43.32 -28.33
CA ILE A 795 -23.77 44.64 -28.37
C ILE A 795 -23.19 45.44 -29.54
N PHE A 796 -24.03 45.78 -30.51
CA PHE A 796 -23.65 46.63 -31.65
C PHE A 796 -24.86 47.44 -32.13
N ASP A 797 -24.62 48.53 -32.84
CA ASP A 797 -25.71 49.38 -33.35
C ASP A 797 -26.17 48.91 -34.74
N PRO A 798 -27.48 48.86 -35.02
CA PRO A 798 -27.95 48.55 -36.37
C PRO A 798 -27.67 49.74 -37.32
N PRO A 799 -27.64 49.52 -38.65
CA PRO A 799 -27.56 50.61 -39.62
C PRO A 799 -28.69 51.64 -39.44
N PRO A 800 -28.43 52.94 -39.70
CA PRO A 800 -29.44 53.98 -39.56
C PRO A 800 -30.72 53.67 -40.36
N GLY A 801 -31.88 53.73 -39.71
CA GLY A 801 -33.18 53.46 -40.34
C GLY A 801 -33.66 52.01 -40.24
N THR A 802 -32.94 51.12 -39.54
CA THR A 802 -33.38 49.74 -39.26
C THR A 802 -33.42 49.47 -37.75
N ASN A 803 -34.31 48.60 -37.30
CA ASN A 803 -34.29 48.08 -35.93
C ASN A 803 -33.43 46.80 -35.84
N CYS A 804 -33.08 46.39 -34.62
CA CYS A 804 -32.25 45.21 -34.37
C CYS A 804 -32.85 43.92 -34.94
N GLY A 805 -34.18 43.77 -34.89
CA GLY A 805 -34.90 42.62 -35.44
C GLY A 805 -34.76 42.50 -36.95
N GLU A 806 -34.99 43.60 -37.67
CA GLU A 806 -34.86 43.70 -39.13
C GLU A 806 -33.41 43.47 -39.58
N TYR A 807 -32.45 44.04 -38.87
CA TYR A 807 -31.03 43.90 -39.21
C TYR A 807 -30.51 42.47 -39.01
N LEU A 808 -30.94 41.78 -37.94
CA LEU A 808 -30.53 40.41 -37.63
C LEU A 808 -31.43 39.32 -38.22
N ALA A 809 -32.57 39.66 -38.84
CA ALA A 809 -33.49 38.69 -39.43
C ALA A 809 -32.78 37.72 -40.38
N LYS A 810 -31.97 38.25 -41.31
CA LYS A 810 -31.18 37.42 -42.25
C LYS A 810 -30.20 36.48 -41.56
N TYR A 811 -29.59 36.90 -40.47
CA TYR A 811 -28.65 36.09 -39.71
C TYR A 811 -29.37 34.97 -38.93
N ILE A 812 -30.51 35.29 -38.31
CA ILE A 812 -31.32 34.34 -37.54
C ILE A 812 -32.00 33.32 -38.47
N GLU A 813 -32.55 33.75 -39.60
CA GLU A 813 -33.17 32.89 -40.63
C GLU A 813 -32.16 31.96 -41.30
N ALA A 814 -30.90 32.39 -41.44
CA ALA A 814 -29.79 31.57 -41.93
C ALA A 814 -29.37 30.45 -40.95
N GLY A 815 -30.06 30.29 -39.82
CA GLY A 815 -29.82 29.22 -38.85
C GLY A 815 -28.84 29.57 -37.74
N ALA A 816 -28.64 30.86 -37.44
CA ALA A 816 -27.76 31.26 -36.34
C ALA A 816 -28.24 30.66 -34.99
N PRO A 817 -27.34 30.09 -34.18
CA PRO A 817 -27.70 29.31 -33.00
C PRO A 817 -28.25 30.16 -31.84
N GLY A 818 -28.03 31.47 -31.85
CA GLY A 818 -28.29 32.40 -30.75
C GLY A 818 -29.61 33.18 -30.86
N ARG A 819 -29.97 33.95 -29.84
CA ARG A 819 -31.26 34.69 -29.73
C ARG A 819 -31.02 36.18 -29.51
N LEU A 820 -31.86 37.00 -30.15
CA LEU A 820 -31.96 38.45 -29.93
C LEU A 820 -32.95 38.75 -28.79
N TYR A 821 -32.58 39.65 -27.87
CA TYR A 821 -33.38 40.00 -26.70
C TYR A 821 -34.21 41.29 -26.87
N ASN A 822 -33.75 42.23 -27.70
CA ASN A 822 -34.38 43.54 -27.91
C ASN A 822 -34.65 43.82 -29.41
N PRO A 823 -35.61 43.13 -30.04
CA PRO A 823 -35.87 43.25 -31.48
C PRO A 823 -36.26 44.67 -31.91
N ASP A 824 -36.98 45.40 -31.07
CA ASP A 824 -37.52 46.73 -31.40
C ASP A 824 -36.52 47.88 -31.19
N ALA A 825 -35.33 47.60 -30.65
CA ALA A 825 -34.33 48.63 -30.36
C ALA A 825 -33.67 49.16 -31.64
N THR A 826 -33.37 50.47 -31.67
CA THR A 826 -32.65 51.14 -32.77
C THR A 826 -31.18 51.42 -32.44
N THR A 827 -30.76 51.13 -31.21
CA THR A 827 -29.38 51.24 -30.72
C THR A 827 -29.09 50.07 -29.77
N GLY A 828 -27.84 49.60 -29.71
CA GLY A 828 -27.40 48.54 -28.81
C GLY A 828 -28.18 47.22 -28.94
N CYS A 829 -28.08 46.54 -30.08
CA CYS A 829 -28.67 45.22 -30.26
C CYS A 829 -28.04 44.19 -29.33
N HIS A 830 -28.83 43.50 -28.50
CA HIS A 830 -28.37 42.50 -27.54
C HIS A 830 -28.56 41.09 -28.10
N TYR A 831 -27.52 40.57 -28.76
CA TYR A 831 -27.53 39.22 -29.30
C TYR A 831 -26.75 38.25 -28.39
N CYS A 832 -27.42 37.17 -27.98
CA CYS A 832 -26.82 36.08 -27.21
C CYS A 832 -26.51 34.90 -28.14
N PRO A 833 -25.24 34.43 -28.25
CA PRO A 833 -24.84 33.42 -29.23
C PRO A 833 -25.38 32.00 -28.96
N ILE A 834 -25.86 31.72 -27.74
CA ILE A 834 -26.32 30.39 -27.31
C ILE A 834 -27.75 30.48 -26.77
N ARG A 835 -28.62 29.54 -27.16
CA ARG A 835 -30.03 29.45 -26.70
C ARG A 835 -30.25 28.39 -25.62
N ASN A 836 -29.54 27.27 -25.70
CA ASN A 836 -29.73 26.14 -24.78
C ASN A 836 -28.40 25.47 -24.42
N ALA A 837 -28.41 24.70 -23.33
CA ALA A 837 -27.23 23.98 -22.86
C ALA A 837 -26.76 22.87 -23.81
N ASP A 838 -27.65 22.29 -24.63
CA ASP A 838 -27.28 21.25 -25.58
C ASP A 838 -26.35 21.78 -26.69
N GLN A 839 -26.53 23.04 -27.12
CA GLN A 839 -25.61 23.72 -28.03
C GLN A 839 -24.22 23.86 -27.39
N PHE A 840 -24.16 24.26 -26.12
CA PHE A 840 -22.90 24.36 -25.37
C PHE A 840 -22.21 23.00 -25.25
N LEU A 841 -22.94 21.95 -24.84
CA LEU A 841 -22.43 20.59 -24.67
C LEU A 841 -21.97 19.95 -25.99
N SER A 842 -22.60 20.29 -27.12
CA SER A 842 -22.23 19.77 -28.43
C SER A 842 -20.81 20.15 -28.86
N SER A 843 -20.27 21.26 -28.33
CA SER A 843 -18.88 21.68 -28.59
C SER A 843 -17.85 20.68 -28.04
N SER A 844 -18.20 19.95 -26.98
CA SER A 844 -17.41 18.86 -26.38
C SER A 844 -17.89 17.46 -26.79
N GLU A 845 -18.72 17.35 -27.84
CA GLU A 845 -19.32 16.09 -28.31
C GLU A 845 -20.16 15.34 -27.25
N ILE A 846 -20.81 16.08 -26.34
CA ILE A 846 -21.67 15.50 -25.29
C ILE A 846 -23.13 15.56 -25.73
N PHE A 847 -23.78 14.39 -25.83
CA PHE A 847 -25.17 14.27 -26.26
C PHE A 847 -26.03 13.47 -25.29
N TRP A 848 -27.30 13.89 -25.10
CA TRP A 848 -28.28 13.20 -24.25
C TRP A 848 -28.51 11.73 -24.63
N SER A 849 -28.46 11.40 -25.92
CA SER A 849 -28.68 10.04 -26.44
C SER A 849 -27.61 9.04 -25.99
N GLN A 850 -26.40 9.50 -25.66
CA GLN A 850 -25.26 8.63 -25.36
C GLN A 850 -25.17 8.19 -23.89
N ARG A 851 -26.03 8.70 -23.00
CA ARG A 851 -25.96 8.43 -21.55
C ARG A 851 -25.90 6.94 -21.18
N TRP A 852 -26.74 6.09 -21.76
CA TRP A 852 -26.72 4.66 -21.44
C TRP A 852 -25.52 3.92 -22.03
N CYS A 853 -25.07 4.34 -23.22
CA CYS A 853 -23.84 3.80 -23.83
C CYS A 853 -22.63 4.11 -22.96
N ASN A 854 -22.50 5.36 -22.52
CA ASN A 854 -21.42 5.82 -21.65
C ASN A 854 -21.43 5.08 -20.30
N PHE A 855 -22.61 4.81 -19.73
CA PHE A 855 -22.74 4.02 -18.51
C PHE A 855 -22.29 2.56 -18.71
N GLY A 856 -22.63 1.94 -19.85
CA GLY A 856 -22.15 0.60 -20.20
C GLY A 856 -20.62 0.54 -20.34
N LEU A 857 -20.02 1.53 -20.99
CA LEU A 857 -18.56 1.64 -21.12
C LEU A 857 -17.85 1.73 -19.77
N GLY A 858 -18.42 2.47 -18.79
CA GLY A 858 -17.87 2.54 -17.44
C GLY A 858 -17.73 1.17 -16.76
N TRP A 859 -18.69 0.27 -16.95
CA TRP A 859 -18.61 -1.11 -16.43
C TRP A 859 -17.57 -1.96 -17.18
N ALA A 860 -17.39 -1.73 -18.48
CA ALA A 860 -16.32 -2.38 -19.24
C ALA A 860 -14.93 -2.02 -18.68
N TYR A 861 -14.70 -0.76 -18.29
CA TYR A 861 -13.45 -0.34 -17.62
C TYR A 861 -13.28 -0.99 -16.24
N ILE A 862 -14.35 -1.12 -15.46
CA ILE A 862 -14.30 -1.82 -14.16
C ILE A 862 -13.90 -3.30 -14.38
N GLY A 863 -14.52 -3.98 -15.35
CA GLY A 863 -14.15 -5.35 -15.72
C GLY A 863 -12.71 -5.47 -16.20
N PHE A 864 -12.25 -4.52 -17.02
CA PHE A 864 -10.86 -4.44 -17.47
C PHE A 864 -9.90 -4.27 -16.30
N ASN A 865 -10.16 -3.37 -15.36
CA ASN A 865 -9.32 -3.15 -14.19
C ASN A 865 -9.17 -4.42 -13.34
N VAL A 866 -10.26 -5.14 -13.10
CA VAL A 866 -10.23 -6.41 -12.34
C VAL A 866 -9.43 -7.48 -13.09
N PHE A 867 -9.66 -7.62 -14.40
CA PHE A 867 -8.89 -8.55 -15.23
C PHE A 867 -7.40 -8.20 -15.26
N ALA A 868 -7.07 -6.93 -15.45
CA ALA A 868 -5.71 -6.42 -15.45
C ALA A 868 -5.02 -6.62 -14.09
N ALA A 869 -5.71 -6.41 -12.97
CA ALA A 869 -5.18 -6.69 -11.63
C ALA A 869 -4.78 -8.16 -11.49
N VAL A 870 -5.66 -9.09 -11.91
CA VAL A 870 -5.39 -10.54 -11.89
C VAL A 870 -4.20 -10.89 -12.79
N MET A 871 -4.18 -10.33 -14.00
CA MET A 871 -3.16 -10.60 -15.00
C MET A 871 -1.78 -10.07 -14.58
N LEU A 872 -1.70 -8.84 -14.08
CA LEU A 872 -0.48 -8.22 -13.57
C LEU A 872 0.06 -8.95 -12.34
N TYR A 873 -0.81 -9.31 -11.40
CA TYR A 873 -0.43 -10.11 -10.24
C TYR A 873 0.15 -11.46 -10.68
N TYR A 874 -0.51 -12.15 -11.61
CA TYR A 874 -0.04 -13.43 -12.13
C TYR A 874 1.32 -13.30 -12.83
N MET A 875 1.50 -12.34 -13.71
CA MET A 875 2.73 -12.17 -14.49
C MET A 875 3.94 -11.81 -13.63
N VAL A 876 3.75 -10.88 -12.68
CA VAL A 876 4.86 -10.34 -11.88
C VAL A 876 5.14 -11.21 -10.67
N ARG A 877 4.10 -11.66 -9.94
CA ARG A 877 4.25 -12.28 -8.61
C ARG A 877 4.10 -13.80 -8.61
N VAL A 878 3.30 -14.37 -9.50
CA VAL A 878 3.09 -15.81 -9.56
C VAL A 878 4.10 -16.47 -10.49
N ARG A 879 4.22 -16.00 -11.73
CA ARG A 879 5.10 -16.59 -12.74
C ARG A 879 6.59 -16.40 -12.41
N SER A 880 6.98 -15.25 -11.87
CA SER A 880 8.38 -14.98 -11.50
C SER A 880 8.91 -15.91 -10.39
N SER A 881 8.02 -16.50 -9.59
CA SER A 881 8.37 -17.41 -8.49
C SER A 881 8.67 -18.84 -8.96
N ARG A 882 8.44 -19.19 -10.24
CA ARG A 882 8.73 -20.53 -10.81
C ARG A 882 10.09 -20.60 -11.54
N GLY A 883 11.08 -19.82 -11.12
CA GLY A 883 12.46 -19.90 -11.63
C GLY A 883 12.68 -19.53 -13.11
N LYS A 884 11.63 -19.24 -13.89
CA LYS A 884 11.77 -18.69 -15.24
C LYS A 884 11.68 -17.16 -15.17
N PRO A 885 12.77 -16.41 -15.42
CA PRO A 885 12.67 -14.96 -15.52
C PRO A 885 11.60 -14.68 -16.59
N SER A 886 10.57 -13.92 -16.22
CA SER A 886 9.51 -13.67 -17.18
C SER A 886 10.15 -12.88 -18.33
N ARG A 887 10.21 -13.50 -19.51
CA ARG A 887 10.71 -12.85 -20.74
C ARG A 887 10.07 -11.49 -20.89
N LEU A 888 8.82 -11.34 -20.46
CA LEU A 888 8.06 -10.10 -20.50
C LEU A 888 8.43 -9.08 -19.41
N ALA A 889 8.81 -9.44 -18.17
CA ALA A 889 9.34 -8.47 -17.20
C ALA A 889 10.80 -8.10 -17.50
N SER A 890 11.59 -9.03 -18.05
CA SER A 890 12.90 -8.72 -18.63
C SER A 890 12.77 -7.76 -19.81
N VAL A 891 11.84 -8.03 -20.73
CA VAL A 891 11.46 -7.14 -21.84
C VAL A 891 10.95 -5.82 -21.29
N MET A 892 9.99 -5.80 -20.36
CA MET A 892 9.44 -4.55 -19.81
C MET A 892 10.53 -3.75 -19.09
N LYS A 893 11.46 -4.39 -18.36
CA LYS A 893 12.62 -3.74 -17.74
C LYS A 893 13.64 -3.27 -18.78
N HIS A 894 13.80 -4.00 -19.89
CA HIS A 894 14.66 -3.63 -21.02
C HIS A 894 14.06 -2.47 -21.84
N TYR A 895 12.75 -2.46 -22.07
CA TYR A 895 12.02 -1.42 -22.79
C TYR A 895 11.80 -0.19 -21.90
N LEU A 896 11.52 -0.33 -20.60
CA LEU A 896 11.52 0.78 -19.63
C LEU A 896 12.92 1.36 -19.45
N GLY A 897 13.96 0.51 -19.44
CA GLY A 897 15.36 0.93 -19.44
C GLY A 897 15.74 1.69 -20.70
N ARG A 898 15.39 1.15 -21.89
CA ARG A 898 15.59 1.83 -23.18
C ARG A 898 14.75 3.08 -23.33
N PHE A 899 13.53 3.10 -22.82
CA PHE A 899 12.68 4.29 -22.77
C PHE A 899 13.28 5.34 -21.85
N GLY A 900 13.81 4.95 -20.68
CA GLY A 900 14.54 5.87 -19.79
C GLY A 900 15.85 6.40 -20.39
N VAL A 901 16.55 5.61 -21.22
CA VAL A 901 17.72 6.06 -21.98
C VAL A 901 17.31 6.96 -23.15
N TRP A 902 16.22 6.64 -23.84
CA TRP A 902 15.67 7.43 -24.93
C TRP A 902 15.12 8.79 -24.45
N VAL A 903 14.40 8.81 -23.32
CA VAL A 903 13.98 10.03 -22.62
C VAL A 903 15.20 10.83 -22.17
N ARG A 904 16.23 10.20 -21.60
CA ARG A 904 17.50 10.88 -21.31
C ARG A 904 18.17 11.45 -22.57
N SER A 905 18.07 10.78 -23.71
CA SER A 905 18.60 11.28 -24.98
C SER A 905 17.79 12.44 -25.57
N LEU A 906 16.49 12.52 -25.26
CA LEU A 906 15.62 13.63 -25.65
C LEU A 906 15.88 14.90 -24.83
N PHE A 907 16.27 14.75 -23.56
CA PHE A 907 16.57 15.87 -22.65
C PHE A 907 18.06 16.17 -22.50
N ALA A 908 18.94 15.39 -23.14
CA ALA A 908 20.34 15.76 -23.27
C ALA A 908 20.46 16.91 -24.28
N MET A 909 20.45 18.15 -23.78
CA MET A 909 20.94 19.30 -24.54
C MET A 909 22.29 18.92 -25.13
N ARG A 910 22.42 19.01 -26.46
CA ARG A 910 23.72 18.98 -27.15
C ARG A 910 24.53 20.16 -26.62
N ILE A 911 25.27 19.93 -25.55
CA ILE A 911 26.40 20.77 -25.17
C ILE A 911 27.39 20.61 -26.33
N GLN A 912 27.45 21.61 -27.21
CA GLN A 912 28.55 21.74 -28.15
C GLN A 912 29.84 21.66 -27.33
N LYS A 913 30.66 20.65 -27.59
CA LYS A 913 32.00 20.57 -27.04
C LYS A 913 32.71 21.89 -27.33
N THR A 914 33.08 22.60 -26.27
CA THR A 914 33.99 23.74 -26.35
C THR A 914 35.25 23.29 -27.09
N PRO A 915 35.71 24.00 -28.13
CA PRO A 915 36.95 23.65 -28.84
C PRO A 915 38.13 23.58 -27.85
N GLN A 916 39.02 22.59 -28.04
CA GLN A 916 40.14 22.30 -27.14
C GLN A 916 41.13 23.47 -26.95
N ASP A 917 41.04 24.53 -27.75
CA ASP A 917 42.00 25.63 -27.74
C ASP A 917 41.76 26.69 -26.64
N LYS A 918 40.73 26.53 -25.78
CA LYS A 918 40.43 27.46 -24.68
C LYS A 918 40.67 26.92 -23.26
N VAL A 919 41.21 25.70 -23.12
CA VAL A 919 41.46 25.10 -21.79
C VAL A 919 42.77 25.59 -21.16
N HIS A 920 43.67 26.23 -21.92
CA HIS A 920 44.98 26.67 -21.40
C HIS A 920 45.03 28.06 -20.74
N LEU A 921 43.91 28.78 -20.58
CA LEU A 921 43.95 30.11 -19.95
C LEU A 921 43.48 30.18 -18.48
N ASN A 922 42.89 29.11 -17.92
CA ASN A 922 42.33 29.15 -16.56
C ASN A 922 43.23 28.55 -15.46
N GLU A 923 44.42 28.04 -15.78
CA GLU A 923 45.38 27.52 -14.78
C GLU A 923 46.44 28.55 -14.33
N LYS A 924 46.26 29.85 -14.62
CA LYS A 924 47.20 30.91 -14.21
C LYS A 924 46.66 31.99 -13.27
N ILE A 925 45.48 31.80 -12.70
CA ILE A 925 45.00 32.66 -11.60
C ILE A 925 44.25 31.79 -10.58
N ILE A 926 44.99 31.07 -9.74
CA ILE A 926 44.76 30.93 -8.29
C ILE A 926 46.14 30.88 -7.63
#